data_AF-A0A934R444-F1
#
_entry.id   AF-A0A934R444-F1
#
_cell.length_a   1.000
_cell.length_b   1.000
_cell.length_c   1.000
_cell.angle_alpha   90.00
_cell.angle_beta   90.00
_cell.angle_gamma   90.00
#
_symmetry.space_group_name_H-M   'P 1'
#
loop_
_entity.id
_entity.type
_entity.pdbx_description
1 polymer ?
#
loop_
_entity_poly.entity_id
_entity_poly.type
_entity_poly.pdbx_seq_one_letter_code
_entity_poly.pdbx_strand_id
1 'polypeptide(L)'
;MTPFFRISLVSLTASLGCQHASAQLLRPRYVIPDFSTSQPEYNNWEYSRWDMFYTPHDQKGTLSQNRNYPDKAAPNGYKVYKVGSDEIGPVGDVAKIGDKYVYVGAFNGEYVWDTQSHAEAVASGFTGPMPTNPNPTLPRTIFHLDNPSIRQHASSAFIIGPGYTGNIYSFAELVSYTLDDSLAYNAGTVVFQFQNQGRDVDMDTLRLRYVKNGNTTEIPATDLIIEREAFASHAGFTFTTRAAAEWDVSSLGIRSYQIVWKAAGSSCSVQECLLDTADAYVRDKGLPAKRIFLGTNGASWNQASNWRDVAGGTSPPKNGANIELRGGTSLDLGSTTRKVGLLKTQLPGDFTLQGTTPLELGTGLQSATSATPKTIAFNVPVRMTAFNYFDVGANVTVSLNQPFTSAPPATGFTGATGFEKRGDGNLKLAADNSFAGALFVSGGQLTISGKSFYGAPGPTELDVTYIYLGELVLESTGTLGVSGVRVELGSTPYEIPGETRPSRLVVKGERVFDRPINFTGGSNPKLLTFTGTGAGSTCSSAITLHDGTELGIFGTETPTGDFSLETPLATDKVRFTGAFTGGDTINHAPTPHSLRKTGAGTVTFAGTNKAYKHRTSVEEGRLVSEAGTGITGGNWISVSQGATFTANGPLTLTGGNLTVNGLLDGSGALTRSGSVVVSGGGHIAKPLTIDASSALAPGNGLGSITMTGNQTWGPDGHLRFEIGGEGVSDSVNISGALALTATAANRFFIDLQSLTLSGAAGPVHDFNGYGDFSWRICTASGGITGFDPAAFSVNTAGFTNSLAGNFSVALRGQDLVLVYTATSSPNPSFTTWAASLPAGSQGPADDADHDGVSNLVEFSLGTSGTAVNADGSPLRIRRETTEGIGHSVLEFSVAEPFRPGVVAQLLQSPSMDSGSWRTVASKSGPAAWQSLGILTEATPAGGRRKLTVRVPDAAGEPPQRFFQLRFRNGK
;
A
#
# COMPACT_ATOMS: atom_id res chain seq x y z
N MET A 1 39.57 -72.39 -10.05
CA MET A 1 40.88 -72.10 -9.44
C MET A 1 40.63 -71.54 -8.05
N THR A 2 40.80 -72.37 -7.04
CA THR A 2 41.07 -71.97 -5.64
C THR A 2 42.49 -71.39 -5.55
N PRO A 3 42.76 -70.46 -4.61
CA PRO A 3 43.10 -70.82 -3.21
C PRO A 3 42.35 -69.90 -2.19
N PHE A 4 41.71 -70.29 -1.06
CA PHE A 4 42.08 -71.08 0.13
C PHE A 4 43.47 -70.70 0.68
N PHE A 5 43.71 -70.24 1.93
CA PHE A 5 43.13 -70.59 3.24
C PHE A 5 43.59 -69.65 4.38
N ARG A 6 42.75 -69.57 5.45
CA ARG A 6 43.00 -69.54 6.92
C ARG A 6 43.70 -68.33 7.57
N ILE A 7 43.30 -67.89 8.78
CA ILE A 7 43.25 -68.66 10.04
C ILE A 7 42.00 -68.36 10.90
N SER A 8 41.46 -69.41 11.51
CA SER A 8 40.41 -69.46 12.54
C SER A 8 40.99 -69.97 13.87
N LEU A 9 40.37 -69.65 15.01
CA LEU A 9 40.24 -70.53 16.19
C LEU A 9 39.06 -70.03 17.06
N VAL A 10 37.91 -70.75 17.15
CA VAL A 10 37.54 -71.87 18.09
C VAL A 10 36.84 -71.30 19.35
N SER A 11 35.51 -71.33 19.47
CA SER A 11 34.55 -72.41 19.84
C SER A 11 34.49 -72.73 21.35
N LEU A 12 33.27 -72.78 21.93
CA LEU A 12 32.66 -74.00 22.46
C LEU A 12 31.21 -73.77 22.94
N THR A 13 30.43 -74.84 22.84
CA THR A 13 28.99 -75.00 23.04
C THR A 13 28.66 -75.69 24.38
N ALA A 14 27.35 -75.71 24.71
CA ALA A 14 26.63 -76.69 25.56
C ALA A 14 26.63 -76.39 27.07
N SER A 15 25.60 -76.68 27.89
CA SER A 15 24.22 -77.22 27.76
C SER A 15 23.65 -77.36 29.19
N LEU A 16 22.37 -77.77 29.31
CA LEU A 16 21.68 -78.34 30.51
C LEU A 16 21.18 -77.31 31.55
N GLY A 17 20.03 -77.44 32.20
CA GLY A 17 19.02 -78.49 32.29
C GLY A 17 17.85 -78.04 33.21
N CYS A 18 16.70 -78.72 33.11
CA CYS A 18 15.43 -78.50 33.84
C CYS A 18 15.54 -78.40 35.38
N GLN A 19 14.58 -77.72 36.04
CA GLN A 19 13.58 -78.32 36.98
C GLN A 19 12.72 -77.28 37.78
N HIS A 20 11.39 -77.48 37.73
CA HIS A 20 10.30 -77.32 38.74
C HIS A 20 9.92 -75.97 39.44
N ALA A 21 8.66 -75.56 39.17
CA ALA A 21 7.51 -75.22 40.04
C ALA A 21 7.64 -74.42 41.37
N SER A 22 6.85 -73.35 41.52
CA SER A 22 5.87 -73.11 42.62
C SER A 22 5.12 -71.77 42.48
N ALA A 23 3.94 -71.69 43.12
CA ALA A 23 2.92 -70.64 43.07
C ALA A 23 2.80 -69.87 44.41
N GLN A 24 2.23 -68.65 44.41
CA GLN A 24 1.45 -68.01 45.51
C GLN A 24 0.99 -66.60 45.08
N LEU A 25 -0.28 -66.33 44.75
CA LEU A 25 -1.48 -66.11 45.59
C LEU A 25 -1.40 -64.86 46.51
N LEU A 26 -2.19 -63.82 46.22
CA LEU A 26 -3.31 -63.33 47.07
C LEU A 26 -3.85 -61.97 46.54
N ARG A 27 -5.11 -61.97 46.07
CA ARG A 27 -6.01 -60.80 46.26
C ARG A 27 -6.49 -60.85 47.72
N PRO A 28 -6.75 -59.73 48.42
CA PRO A 28 -8.09 -59.12 48.32
C PRO A 28 -8.21 -57.60 48.61
N ARG A 29 -9.20 -56.99 47.93
CA ARG A 29 -10.05 -55.86 48.35
C ARG A 29 -9.38 -54.52 48.68
N TYR A 30 -9.75 -53.47 47.94
CA TYR A 30 -10.38 -52.28 48.53
C TYR A 30 -11.31 -51.59 47.51
N VAL A 31 -12.59 -51.52 47.90
CA VAL A 31 -13.63 -50.53 47.63
C VAL A 31 -13.59 -49.77 46.29
N ILE A 32 -14.65 -49.98 45.50
CA ILE A 32 -15.13 -49.03 44.48
C ILE A 32 -15.67 -47.80 45.20
N PRO A 33 -15.17 -46.57 44.96
CA PRO A 33 -15.98 -45.38 45.19
C PRO A 33 -16.84 -45.15 43.95
N ASP A 34 -18.13 -45.00 44.18
CA ASP A 34 -19.07 -44.39 43.26
C ASP A 34 -18.59 -42.96 42.95
N PHE A 35 -18.30 -42.66 41.68
CA PHE A 35 -18.02 -41.30 41.23
C PHE A 35 -19.32 -40.63 40.75
N SER A 36 -20.23 -40.43 41.69
CA SER A 36 -21.26 -39.40 41.59
C SER A 36 -20.74 -38.13 42.29
N THR A 37 -20.58 -37.08 41.48
CA THR A 37 -20.63 -35.65 41.84
C THR A 37 -20.43 -35.30 43.33
N SER A 38 -19.19 -35.15 43.80
CA SER A 38 -18.74 -34.20 44.86
C SER A 38 -17.47 -34.71 45.57
N GLN A 39 -16.29 -34.29 45.10
CA GLN A 39 -15.04 -34.42 45.87
C GLN A 39 -14.30 -33.07 45.77
N PRO A 40 -14.09 -32.35 46.89
CA PRO A 40 -13.45 -31.02 46.89
C PRO A 40 -11.92 -31.06 46.68
N GLU A 41 -11.32 -32.25 46.68
CA GLU A 41 -9.86 -32.45 46.60
C GLU A 41 -9.32 -32.50 45.16
N TYR A 42 -10.20 -32.64 44.16
CA TYR A 42 -9.88 -32.53 42.73
C TYR A 42 -10.06 -31.12 42.15
N ASN A 43 -10.41 -30.13 42.99
CA ASN A 43 -10.53 -28.72 42.56
C ASN A 43 -9.19 -28.01 42.34
N ASN A 44 -8.07 -28.63 42.72
CA ASN A 44 -6.75 -27.98 42.72
C ASN A 44 -5.74 -28.62 41.76
N TRP A 45 -6.16 -29.64 41.00
CA TRP A 45 -5.41 -30.14 39.85
C TRP A 45 -6.17 -29.66 38.62
N GLU A 46 -6.04 -28.36 38.32
CA GLU A 46 -6.34 -27.89 36.97
C GLU A 46 -5.36 -28.62 36.05
N TYR A 47 -5.80 -29.76 35.52
CA TYR A 47 -5.48 -30.15 34.15
C TYR A 47 -5.48 -28.87 33.35
N SER A 48 -4.45 -28.65 32.53
CA SER A 48 -4.43 -27.45 31.72
C SER A 48 -5.78 -27.34 31.03
N ARG A 49 -6.34 -26.14 30.87
CA ARG A 49 -7.66 -25.93 30.25
C ARG A 49 -7.75 -26.53 28.82
N TRP A 50 -6.63 -27.06 28.33
CA TRP A 50 -6.29 -27.66 27.04
C TRP A 50 -6.37 -29.20 26.99
N ASP A 51 -6.68 -29.92 28.08
CA ASP A 51 -6.68 -31.40 28.12
C ASP A 51 -8.08 -32.06 28.01
N MET A 52 -9.12 -31.31 27.59
CA MET A 52 -10.44 -31.91 27.37
C MET A 52 -10.48 -32.68 26.05
N PHE A 53 -9.93 -33.90 26.05
CA PHE A 53 -10.12 -34.84 24.95
C PHE A 53 -11.55 -35.41 25.01
N TYR A 54 -12.35 -35.14 23.98
CA TYR A 54 -13.74 -35.58 23.92
C TYR A 54 -13.82 -37.07 23.57
N THR A 55 -13.96 -37.94 24.57
CA THR A 55 -14.12 -39.38 24.34
C THR A 55 -15.59 -39.77 24.24
N PRO A 56 -16.06 -40.38 23.13
CA PRO A 56 -17.37 -41.00 23.11
C PRO A 56 -17.36 -42.20 24.09
N HIS A 57 -18.18 -42.11 25.14
CA HIS A 57 -18.26 -43.13 26.19
C HIS A 57 -19.12 -44.32 25.73
N ASP A 58 -18.58 -45.55 25.82
CA ASP A 58 -19.36 -46.79 25.65
C ASP A 58 -20.38 -46.91 26.81
N GLN A 59 -21.67 -46.92 26.49
CA GLN A 59 -22.75 -47.07 27.47
C GLN A 59 -23.20 -48.53 27.68
N LYS A 60 -22.74 -49.49 26.89
CA LYS A 60 -23.12 -50.91 27.05
C LYS A 60 -22.07 -51.72 27.80
N GLY A 61 -20.82 -51.27 27.87
CA GLY A 61 -19.77 -51.95 28.64
C GLY A 61 -19.49 -53.39 28.17
N THR A 62 -19.89 -53.71 26.92
CA THR A 62 -19.86 -55.07 26.37
C THR A 62 -18.71 -55.31 25.39
N LEU A 63 -17.90 -54.30 25.09
CA LEU A 63 -16.78 -54.40 24.14
C LEU A 63 -15.48 -53.90 24.78
N SER A 64 -14.34 -54.40 24.30
CA SER A 64 -13.01 -54.00 24.77
C SER A 64 -12.88 -52.49 24.72
N GLN A 65 -12.32 -51.93 25.80
CA GLN A 65 -11.97 -50.52 26.01
C GLN A 65 -11.62 -49.78 24.72
N ASN A 66 -12.05 -48.51 24.62
CA ASN A 66 -11.68 -47.57 23.55
C ASN A 66 -10.22 -47.79 23.12
N ARG A 67 -9.99 -47.86 21.80
CA ARG A 67 -8.66 -48.13 21.22
C ARG A 67 -7.58 -47.16 21.74
N ASN A 68 -7.98 -45.95 22.18
CA ASN A 68 -7.08 -44.82 22.41
C ASN A 68 -7.03 -44.25 23.84
N TYR A 69 -7.56 -44.93 24.88
CA TYR A 69 -7.43 -44.42 26.26
C TYR A 69 -7.15 -45.50 27.32
N PRO A 70 -5.87 -45.74 27.64
CA PRO A 70 -5.45 -46.09 28.99
C PRO A 70 -5.12 -44.81 29.78
N ASP A 71 -5.51 -44.77 31.04
CA ASP A 71 -5.39 -43.66 32.01
C ASP A 71 -3.93 -43.30 32.41
N LYS A 72 -2.99 -43.23 31.46
CA LYS A 72 -1.58 -42.90 31.69
C LYS A 72 -0.98 -42.14 30.49
N ALA A 73 -0.62 -40.87 30.72
CA ALA A 73 0.31 -40.15 29.86
C ALA A 73 1.67 -40.88 29.85
N ALA A 74 2.08 -41.41 28.70
CA ALA A 74 3.42 -41.94 28.48
C ALA A 74 4.26 -40.93 27.68
N PRO A 75 5.49 -40.58 28.10
CA PRO A 75 6.40 -39.80 27.29
C PRO A 75 7.15 -40.72 26.32
N ASN A 76 7.13 -40.41 25.01
CA ASN A 76 8.22 -40.51 24.01
C ASN A 76 7.81 -41.06 22.60
N GLY A 77 7.96 -40.20 21.58
CA GLY A 77 8.62 -40.43 20.26
C GLY A 77 8.06 -41.44 19.22
N TYR A 78 7.82 -40.98 17.99
CA TYR A 78 7.42 -41.78 16.80
C TYR A 78 8.42 -41.71 15.64
N LYS A 79 8.30 -42.66 14.70
CA LYS A 79 9.14 -42.80 13.49
C LYS A 79 8.35 -42.32 12.25
N VAL A 80 8.93 -41.42 11.46
CA VAL A 80 8.36 -40.93 10.19
C VAL A 80 8.92 -41.76 9.04
N TYR A 81 8.07 -42.23 8.12
CA TYR A 81 8.51 -43.02 6.97
C TYR A 81 8.32 -42.23 5.66
N LYS A 82 9.32 -42.30 4.77
CA LYS A 82 9.31 -41.70 3.43
C LYS A 82 8.59 -42.66 2.47
N VAL A 83 7.72 -42.14 1.60
CA VAL A 83 7.18 -42.91 0.46
C VAL A 83 7.47 -42.13 -0.84
N GLY A 84 8.53 -42.51 -1.57
CA GLY A 84 8.86 -41.92 -2.88
C GLY A 84 10.35 -41.97 -3.26
N SER A 85 10.63 -42.55 -4.43
CA SER A 85 11.89 -42.94 -5.10
C SER A 85 13.20 -43.00 -4.30
N ASP A 86 13.80 -44.18 -4.37
CA ASP A 86 15.15 -44.55 -3.93
C ASP A 86 16.22 -43.60 -4.47
N GLU A 87 17.33 -43.52 -3.72
CA GLU A 87 18.55 -42.71 -3.95
C GLU A 87 18.53 -41.26 -3.45
N ILE A 88 18.89 -41.06 -2.17
CA ILE A 88 19.99 -40.15 -1.75
C ILE A 88 20.65 -40.79 -0.51
N GLY A 89 21.99 -40.79 -0.48
CA GLY A 89 22.88 -41.53 0.42
C GLY A 89 22.85 -41.17 1.92
N PRO A 90 23.88 -41.60 2.68
CA PRO A 90 23.82 -41.76 4.13
C PRO A 90 23.47 -40.47 4.85
N VAL A 91 22.56 -40.62 5.82
CA VAL A 91 22.11 -39.66 6.82
C VAL A 91 23.25 -38.71 7.21
N GLY A 92 23.17 -37.47 6.70
CA GLY A 92 24.21 -36.46 6.85
C GLY A 92 24.15 -35.77 8.19
N ASP A 93 25.23 -35.91 8.95
CA ASP A 93 25.58 -35.07 10.09
C ASP A 93 25.51 -33.58 9.77
N VAL A 94 25.22 -32.81 10.82
CA VAL A 94 25.22 -31.35 10.85
C VAL A 94 26.60 -30.82 10.42
N ALA A 95 26.71 -30.18 9.25
CA ALA A 95 27.93 -29.51 8.84
C ALA A 95 27.98 -28.08 9.41
N LYS A 96 29.04 -27.79 10.19
CA LYS A 96 29.38 -26.46 10.70
C LYS A 96 30.02 -25.64 9.56
N ILE A 97 29.36 -24.58 9.09
CA ILE A 97 29.97 -23.57 8.20
C ILE A 97 30.18 -22.30 9.03
N GLY A 98 31.41 -22.08 9.51
CA GLY A 98 31.70 -21.04 10.50
C GLY A 98 31.01 -21.31 11.84
N ASP A 99 30.71 -20.30 12.66
CA ASP A 99 30.08 -20.49 13.99
C ASP A 99 28.54 -20.65 13.96
N LYS A 100 27.97 -21.00 12.81
CA LYS A 100 26.53 -21.23 12.65
C LYS A 100 26.26 -22.65 12.16
N TYR A 101 25.26 -23.28 12.78
CA TYR A 101 24.63 -24.48 12.27
C TYR A 101 23.67 -24.09 11.14
N VAL A 102 23.86 -24.61 9.93
CA VAL A 102 22.98 -24.36 8.77
C VAL A 102 22.11 -25.59 8.54
N TYR A 103 20.81 -25.37 8.34
CA TYR A 103 19.81 -26.41 8.06
C TYR A 103 20.03 -27.06 6.69
N VAL A 104 19.87 -28.38 6.63
CA VAL A 104 20.04 -29.19 5.42
C VAL A 104 18.77 -29.14 4.56
N GLY A 105 18.87 -28.51 3.39
CA GLY A 105 18.23 -28.83 2.09
C GLY A 105 16.70 -28.98 1.98
N ALA A 106 16.12 -28.35 0.95
CA ALA A 106 14.74 -28.60 0.53
C ALA A 106 14.56 -30.06 0.08
N PHE A 107 13.51 -30.71 0.60
CA PHE A 107 13.06 -32.04 0.16
C PHE A 107 11.92 -31.89 -0.86
N ASN A 108 11.81 -32.86 -1.78
CA ASN A 108 10.73 -33.00 -2.77
C ASN A 108 10.06 -34.37 -2.56
N GLY A 109 8.98 -34.47 -1.76
CA GLY A 109 8.23 -35.74 -1.62
C GLY A 109 7.14 -35.80 -0.53
N GLU A 110 6.34 -36.87 -0.53
CA GLU A 110 5.23 -37.14 0.41
C GLU A 110 5.74 -37.78 1.71
N TYR A 111 5.14 -37.39 2.85
CA TYR A 111 5.42 -37.98 4.17
C TYR A 111 4.25 -38.82 4.66
N VAL A 112 4.54 -40.04 5.13
CA VAL A 112 3.55 -40.96 5.73
C VAL A 112 3.97 -41.30 7.17
N TRP A 113 3.03 -41.20 8.10
CA TRP A 113 3.23 -41.62 9.49
C TRP A 113 2.63 -43.03 9.70
N ASP A 114 3.39 -43.95 10.30
CA ASP A 114 2.94 -45.33 10.56
C ASP A 114 3.03 -45.69 12.06
N THR A 115 2.22 -46.67 12.48
CA THR A 115 2.12 -47.20 13.85
C THR A 115 3.35 -48.02 14.26
N GLN A 116 3.66 -48.09 15.56
CA GLN A 116 4.59 -49.10 16.10
C GLN A 116 3.85 -49.98 17.11
N SER A 117 4.09 -51.29 17.09
CA SER A 117 3.64 -52.21 18.13
C SER A 117 4.57 -52.16 19.35
N HIS A 118 3.99 -52.20 20.55
CA HIS A 118 4.69 -52.20 21.84
C HIS A 118 5.68 -53.38 21.98
N ALA A 119 6.84 -53.13 22.60
CA ALA A 119 7.64 -54.16 23.27
C ALA A 119 7.81 -53.77 24.74
N GLU A 120 7.43 -54.67 25.66
CA GLU A 120 7.57 -54.49 27.11
C GLU A 120 9.05 -54.37 27.54
N ALA A 121 9.37 -53.38 28.37
CA ALA A 121 10.65 -53.32 29.07
C ALA A 121 10.46 -53.77 30.52
N VAL A 122 10.91 -55.00 30.82
CA VAL A 122 11.08 -55.49 32.19
C VAL A 122 12.40 -54.95 32.76
N ALA A 123 12.42 -54.73 34.08
CA ALA A 123 13.49 -54.13 34.86
C ALA A 123 14.92 -54.62 34.53
N SER A 124 15.72 -53.79 33.88
CA SER A 124 17.11 -53.46 34.28
C SER A 124 17.70 -52.35 33.39
N GLY A 125 18.19 -51.32 34.08
CA GLY A 125 18.60 -49.97 33.62
C GLY A 125 19.30 -49.80 32.27
N PHE A 126 18.90 -48.72 31.58
CA PHE A 126 19.84 -47.88 30.84
C PHE A 126 20.29 -46.74 31.75
N THR A 127 21.61 -46.64 31.98
CA THR A 127 22.26 -45.61 32.79
C THR A 127 22.95 -44.60 31.88
N GLY A 128 22.26 -43.50 31.59
CA GLY A 128 22.84 -42.29 31.02
C GLY A 128 21.99 -41.10 31.47
N PRO A 129 22.59 -39.97 31.89
CA PRO A 129 21.80 -38.81 32.31
C PRO A 129 21.06 -38.25 31.08
N MET A 130 19.73 -38.25 31.16
CA MET A 130 18.90 -37.52 30.20
C MET A 130 19.15 -36.01 30.37
N PRO A 131 19.14 -35.22 29.28
CA PRO A 131 19.22 -33.77 29.39
C PRO A 131 18.09 -33.25 30.28
N THR A 132 18.44 -32.59 31.39
CA THR A 132 17.48 -31.90 32.24
C THR A 132 16.96 -30.67 31.50
N ASN A 133 15.68 -30.70 31.13
CA ASN A 133 14.96 -29.57 30.52
C ASN A 133 14.60 -28.52 31.59
N PRO A 134 14.92 -27.22 31.41
CA PRO A 134 14.51 -26.15 32.31
C PRO A 134 13.08 -25.60 32.09
N ASN A 135 12.29 -26.06 31.11
CA ASN A 135 10.92 -25.56 30.93
C ASN A 135 9.85 -26.67 30.71
N PRO A 136 9.01 -26.98 31.73
CA PRO A 136 7.96 -28.00 31.68
C PRO A 136 6.61 -27.56 31.07
N THR A 137 6.48 -26.35 30.50
CA THR A 137 5.17 -25.79 30.08
C THR A 137 4.73 -26.07 28.63
N LEU A 138 5.45 -26.88 27.85
CA LEU A 138 5.08 -27.24 26.47
C LEU A 138 5.19 -28.76 26.27
N PRO A 139 4.08 -29.52 26.23
CA PRO A 139 4.13 -30.93 25.87
C PRO A 139 4.54 -31.09 24.39
N ARG A 140 5.35 -32.12 24.13
CA ARG A 140 5.92 -32.47 22.82
C ARG A 140 4.80 -32.93 21.87
N THR A 141 5.04 -32.96 20.56
CA THR A 141 4.24 -33.74 19.58
C THR A 141 4.01 -35.16 20.13
N ILE A 142 2.79 -35.44 20.57
CA ILE A 142 2.34 -36.77 20.98
C ILE A 142 1.48 -37.27 19.83
N PHE A 143 2.01 -38.22 19.06
CA PHE A 143 1.13 -39.09 18.29
C PHE A 143 0.78 -40.28 19.20
N HIS A 144 -0.27 -41.04 18.95
CA HIS A 144 -0.57 -42.28 19.71
C HIS A 144 -0.30 -43.48 18.79
N LEU A 145 0.22 -44.59 19.32
CA LEU A 145 0.52 -45.81 18.52
C LEU A 145 -0.73 -46.42 17.91
N ASP A 146 -1.89 -46.14 18.50
CA ASP A 146 -3.20 -46.58 18.03
C ASP A 146 -3.89 -45.55 17.10
N ASN A 147 -3.25 -44.40 16.83
CA ASN A 147 -3.77 -43.43 15.87
C ASN A 147 -3.54 -43.88 14.42
N PRO A 148 -4.53 -43.71 13.53
CA PRO A 148 -4.39 -44.01 12.10
C PRO A 148 -3.31 -43.16 11.42
N SER A 149 -2.76 -43.69 10.33
CA SER A 149 -1.75 -43.00 9.52
C SER A 149 -2.31 -41.71 8.94
N ILE A 150 -1.60 -40.60 9.14
CA ILE A 150 -1.86 -39.35 8.43
C ILE A 150 -0.82 -39.25 7.29
N ARG A 151 -1.21 -38.62 6.19
CA ARG A 151 -0.35 -38.34 5.04
C ARG A 151 -0.38 -36.85 4.78
N GLN A 152 0.79 -36.28 4.63
CA GLN A 152 0.96 -34.89 4.25
C GLN A 152 1.34 -34.82 2.76
N HIS A 153 0.50 -34.13 1.98
CA HIS A 153 0.64 -33.95 0.54
C HIS A 153 1.20 -32.56 0.24
N ALA A 154 2.53 -32.46 0.22
CA ALA A 154 3.26 -31.32 -0.33
C ALA A 154 4.68 -31.76 -0.67
N SER A 155 5.10 -31.54 -1.90
CA SER A 155 6.45 -31.90 -2.34
C SER A 155 7.50 -31.11 -1.55
N SER A 156 7.23 -29.84 -1.30
CA SER A 156 8.11 -28.89 -0.58
C SER A 156 8.02 -28.98 0.95
N ALA A 157 7.39 -30.03 1.49
CA ALA A 157 7.31 -30.21 2.93
C ALA A 157 8.68 -30.55 3.55
N PHE A 158 8.94 -30.09 4.77
CA PHE A 158 10.17 -30.39 5.51
C PHE A 158 9.91 -30.35 7.03
N ILE A 159 10.79 -31.02 7.79
CA ILE A 159 10.72 -31.09 9.26
C ILE A 159 11.71 -30.10 9.87
N ILE A 160 11.26 -29.24 10.78
CA ILE A 160 12.14 -28.33 11.52
C ILE A 160 12.58 -29.01 12.83
N GLY A 161 13.90 -29.24 12.95
CA GLY A 161 14.61 -29.52 14.20
C GLY A 161 14.92 -30.99 14.44
N PRO A 162 16.20 -31.44 14.35
CA PRO A 162 16.58 -32.82 14.68
C PRO A 162 16.61 -33.12 16.19
N GLY A 163 16.13 -32.20 17.05
CA GLY A 163 16.29 -32.34 18.51
C GLY A 163 15.07 -32.10 19.39
N TYR A 164 14.02 -31.39 18.96
CA TYR A 164 13.07 -30.85 19.97
C TYR A 164 11.57 -30.77 19.61
N THR A 165 11.10 -30.84 18.36
CA THR A 165 9.65 -30.62 18.09
C THR A 165 8.95 -31.41 16.99
N GLY A 166 9.61 -32.08 16.04
CA GLY A 166 8.91 -32.92 15.04
C GLY A 166 7.91 -32.22 14.08
N ASN A 167 7.82 -30.89 14.12
CA ASN A 167 6.90 -30.08 13.33
C ASN A 167 7.19 -30.17 11.82
N ILE A 168 6.16 -30.46 11.01
CA ILE A 168 6.26 -30.48 9.54
C ILE A 168 5.69 -29.20 8.95
N TYR A 169 6.41 -28.54 8.05
CA TYR A 169 6.01 -27.30 7.38
C TYR A 169 6.12 -27.44 5.86
N SER A 170 5.42 -26.61 5.11
CA SER A 170 5.87 -26.15 3.79
C SER A 170 6.00 -24.63 3.84
N PHE A 171 6.89 -24.03 3.05
CA PHE A 171 6.87 -22.57 2.84
C PHE A 171 6.62 -22.20 1.38
N ALA A 172 6.73 -23.16 0.46
CA ALA A 172 6.63 -22.92 -0.97
C ALA A 172 5.24 -23.22 -1.54
N GLU A 173 4.47 -24.11 -0.92
CA GLU A 173 3.12 -24.45 -1.39
C GLU A 173 2.14 -24.72 -0.24
N LEU A 174 0.84 -24.72 -0.54
CA LEU A 174 -0.19 -25.10 0.41
C LEU A 174 -0.16 -26.60 0.63
N VAL A 175 -0.17 -26.99 1.90
CA VAL A 175 -0.18 -28.40 2.31
C VAL A 175 -1.61 -28.92 2.38
N SER A 176 -1.83 -30.17 1.95
CA SER A 176 -3.06 -30.90 2.25
C SER A 176 -2.77 -32.19 3.01
N TYR A 177 -3.77 -32.69 3.73
CA TYR A 177 -3.63 -33.81 4.65
C TYR A 177 -4.75 -34.82 4.45
N THR A 178 -4.41 -36.10 4.57
CA THR A 178 -5.36 -37.22 4.60
C THR A 178 -5.04 -38.11 5.79
N LEU A 179 -6.05 -38.42 6.60
CA LEU A 179 -6.01 -39.48 7.62
C LEU A 179 -6.85 -40.64 7.11
N ASP A 180 -6.31 -41.86 7.11
CA ASP A 180 -7.02 -43.08 6.68
C ASP A 180 -7.43 -43.91 7.91
N ASP A 181 -8.72 -44.24 8.08
CA ASP A 181 -9.17 -45.11 9.17
C ASP A 181 -10.03 -46.31 8.69
N SER A 182 -9.90 -47.42 9.42
CA SER A 182 -10.61 -48.67 9.20
C SER A 182 -11.00 -49.31 10.53
N LEU A 183 -12.27 -49.66 10.66
CA LEU A 183 -12.91 -50.12 11.89
C LEU A 183 -13.41 -51.56 11.76
N ALA A 184 -13.34 -52.30 12.87
CA ALA A 184 -13.92 -53.64 12.98
C ALA A 184 -15.47 -53.62 13.06
N TYR A 185 -16.06 -52.45 13.26
CA TYR A 185 -17.49 -52.23 13.45
C TYR A 185 -17.98 -51.08 12.55
N ASN A 186 -19.30 -50.94 12.39
CA ASN A 186 -19.87 -49.81 11.65
C ASN A 186 -19.72 -48.53 12.49
N ALA A 187 -19.14 -47.49 11.92
CA ALA A 187 -18.99 -46.21 12.59
C ALA A 187 -20.36 -45.60 12.92
N GLY A 188 -20.53 -45.20 14.18
CA GLY A 188 -21.63 -44.37 14.66
C GLY A 188 -21.22 -42.92 14.82
N THR A 189 -20.14 -42.67 15.57
CA THR A 189 -19.53 -41.35 15.76
C THR A 189 -18.07 -41.37 15.31
N VAL A 190 -17.61 -40.29 14.70
CA VAL A 190 -16.19 -39.99 14.48
C VAL A 190 -15.88 -38.63 15.09
N VAL A 191 -14.87 -38.56 15.94
CA VAL A 191 -14.36 -37.30 16.52
C VAL A 191 -12.89 -37.15 16.16
N PHE A 192 -12.56 -36.13 15.39
CA PHE A 192 -11.19 -35.80 15.02
C PHE A 192 -10.74 -34.55 15.74
N GLN A 193 -9.64 -34.65 16.46
CA GLN A 193 -9.05 -33.56 17.21
C GLN A 193 -7.65 -33.31 16.68
N PHE A 194 -7.26 -32.05 16.51
CA PHE A 194 -5.91 -31.72 16.07
C PHE A 194 -5.41 -30.40 16.63
N GLN A 195 -4.09 -30.28 16.69
CA GLN A 195 -3.38 -29.04 16.94
C GLN A 195 -2.48 -28.72 15.75
N ASN A 196 -2.48 -27.45 15.34
CA ASN A 196 -1.52 -26.92 14.38
C ASN A 196 -0.87 -25.63 14.90
N GLN A 197 0.34 -25.34 14.44
CA GLN A 197 1.07 -24.09 14.67
C GLN A 197 1.40 -23.41 13.35
N GLY A 198 1.40 -22.07 13.36
CA GLY A 198 1.69 -21.25 12.19
C GLY A 198 0.43 -20.67 11.57
N ARG A 199 0.27 -20.82 10.25
CA ARG A 199 -0.99 -20.56 9.55
C ARG A 199 -2.02 -21.63 9.92
N ASP A 200 -3.28 -21.21 9.99
CA ASP A 200 -4.40 -22.06 10.37
C ASP A 200 -4.65 -23.19 9.35
N VAL A 201 -5.34 -24.25 9.79
CA VAL A 201 -6.05 -25.16 8.89
C VAL A 201 -7.25 -24.42 8.29
N ASP A 202 -7.46 -24.61 6.99
CA ASP A 202 -8.68 -24.17 6.32
C ASP A 202 -9.83 -25.08 6.76
N MET A 203 -10.55 -24.63 7.80
CA MET A 203 -11.65 -25.39 8.41
C MET A 203 -12.80 -25.65 7.44
N ASP A 204 -12.95 -24.86 6.37
CA ASP A 204 -13.95 -25.09 5.35
C ASP A 204 -13.59 -26.30 4.47
N THR A 205 -12.34 -26.75 4.48
CA THR A 205 -11.88 -27.96 3.77
C THR A 205 -11.89 -29.21 4.63
N LEU A 206 -12.12 -29.10 5.94
CA LEU A 206 -12.17 -30.26 6.83
C LEU A 206 -13.41 -31.11 6.54
N ARG A 207 -13.21 -32.32 6.03
CA ARG A 207 -14.27 -33.25 5.60
C ARG A 207 -14.00 -34.67 6.03
N LEU A 208 -15.06 -35.42 6.31
CA LEU A 208 -15.03 -36.88 6.33
C LEU A 208 -15.40 -37.39 4.94
N ARG A 209 -14.51 -38.18 4.36
CA ARG A 209 -14.63 -38.77 3.03
C ARG A 209 -14.82 -40.27 3.15
N TYR A 210 -15.76 -40.85 2.43
CA TYR A 210 -16.01 -42.30 2.44
C TYR A 210 -16.50 -42.78 1.07
N VAL A 211 -16.46 -44.09 0.82
CA VAL A 211 -16.97 -44.67 -0.43
C VAL A 211 -18.38 -45.20 -0.20
N LYS A 212 -19.33 -44.71 -0.99
CA LYS A 212 -20.73 -45.19 -1.03
C LYS A 212 -21.06 -45.66 -2.44
N ASN A 213 -21.47 -46.92 -2.58
CA ASN A 213 -21.82 -47.53 -3.88
C ASN A 213 -20.72 -47.36 -4.95
N GLY A 214 -19.45 -47.42 -4.56
CA GLY A 214 -18.30 -47.22 -5.44
C GLY A 214 -17.91 -45.76 -5.72
N ASN A 215 -18.67 -44.77 -5.23
CA ASN A 215 -18.38 -43.36 -5.39
C ASN A 215 -17.85 -42.72 -4.09
N THR A 216 -16.83 -41.89 -4.21
CA THR A 216 -16.33 -41.07 -3.11
C THR A 216 -17.33 -39.98 -2.75
N THR A 217 -17.71 -39.89 -1.47
CA THR A 217 -18.60 -38.88 -0.90
C THR A 217 -17.87 -38.15 0.22
N GLU A 218 -18.03 -36.83 0.32
CA GLU A 218 -17.49 -36.01 1.40
C GLU A 218 -18.62 -35.32 2.18
N ILE A 219 -18.52 -35.31 3.50
CA ILE A 219 -19.49 -34.64 4.39
C ILE A 219 -18.76 -33.69 5.36
N PRO A 220 -19.35 -32.51 5.65
CA PRO A 220 -18.83 -31.61 6.68
C PRO A 220 -19.05 -32.19 8.07
N ALA A 221 -18.30 -31.68 9.05
CA ALA A 221 -18.52 -32.01 10.45
C ALA A 221 -19.95 -31.62 10.89
N THR A 222 -20.56 -32.48 11.70
CA THR A 222 -21.83 -32.19 12.39
C THR A 222 -21.64 -31.05 13.37
N ASP A 223 -20.54 -31.08 14.14
CA ASP A 223 -20.14 -30.05 15.09
C ASP A 223 -18.62 -29.82 15.03
N LEU A 224 -18.19 -28.58 15.27
CA LEU A 224 -16.79 -28.16 15.20
C LEU A 224 -16.49 -27.13 16.29
N ILE A 225 -15.54 -27.42 17.17
CA ILE A 225 -15.05 -26.50 18.21
C ILE A 225 -13.61 -26.12 17.87
N ILE A 226 -13.28 -24.84 18.05
CA ILE A 226 -11.94 -24.31 17.75
C ILE A 226 -11.48 -23.43 18.91
N GLU A 227 -10.27 -23.64 19.37
CA GLU A 227 -9.59 -22.80 20.36
C GLU A 227 -8.25 -22.35 19.80
N ARG A 228 -7.81 -21.16 20.18
CA ARG A 228 -6.60 -20.55 19.64
C ARG A 228 -5.74 -19.94 20.72
N GLU A 229 -4.45 -19.94 20.48
CA GLU A 229 -3.45 -19.27 21.30
C GLU A 229 -2.57 -18.41 20.39
N ALA A 230 -2.39 -17.14 20.75
CA ALA A 230 -1.44 -16.28 20.06
C ALA A 230 -0.10 -16.29 20.79
N PHE A 231 0.98 -16.48 20.05
CA PHE A 231 2.34 -16.36 20.58
C PHE A 231 3.18 -15.44 19.71
N ALA A 232 4.02 -14.63 20.36
CA ALA A 232 5.03 -13.84 19.69
C ALA A 232 6.16 -14.76 19.20
N SER A 233 6.43 -14.76 17.90
CA SER A 233 7.56 -15.46 17.29
C SER A 233 8.57 -14.45 16.72
N HIS A 234 9.79 -14.92 16.41
CA HIS A 234 10.87 -14.09 15.86
C HIS A 234 10.56 -13.49 14.47
N ALA A 235 9.48 -13.91 13.81
CA ALA A 235 9.05 -13.43 12.49
C ALA A 235 7.64 -12.78 12.51
N GLY A 236 7.15 -12.37 13.69
CA GLY A 236 5.79 -11.85 13.88
C GLY A 236 4.92 -12.77 14.73
N PHE A 237 3.61 -12.57 14.72
CA PHE A 237 2.67 -13.38 15.50
C PHE A 237 2.24 -14.63 14.73
N THR A 238 2.29 -15.78 15.42
CA THR A 238 1.80 -17.07 14.92
C THR A 238 0.74 -17.60 15.87
N PHE A 239 -0.19 -18.41 15.35
CA PHE A 239 -1.23 -19.02 16.15
C PHE A 239 -0.94 -20.49 16.37
N THR A 240 -1.23 -20.97 17.57
CA THR A 240 -1.50 -22.38 17.81
C THR A 240 -3.01 -22.54 17.80
N THR A 241 -3.52 -23.36 16.89
CA THR A 241 -4.95 -23.64 16.76
C THR A 241 -5.18 -25.09 17.17
N ARG A 242 -6.15 -25.30 18.05
CA ARG A 242 -6.66 -26.61 18.45
C ARG A 242 -8.11 -26.71 18.01
N ALA A 243 -8.46 -27.81 17.36
CA ALA A 243 -9.81 -27.99 16.86
C ALA A 243 -10.30 -29.41 17.09
N ALA A 244 -11.60 -29.55 17.28
CA ALA A 244 -12.27 -30.83 17.41
C ALA A 244 -13.51 -30.84 16.51
N ALA A 245 -13.60 -31.81 15.63
CA ALA A 245 -14.69 -32.01 14.68
C ALA A 245 -15.39 -33.34 14.96
N GLU A 246 -16.72 -33.34 15.06
CA GLU A 246 -17.55 -34.52 15.25
C GLU A 246 -18.41 -34.77 14.01
N TRP A 247 -18.57 -36.04 13.62
CA TRP A 247 -19.52 -36.49 12.62
C TRP A 247 -20.45 -37.56 13.20
N ASP A 248 -21.75 -37.37 13.01
CA ASP A 248 -22.75 -38.45 13.09
C ASP A 248 -22.79 -39.21 11.77
N VAL A 249 -22.23 -40.42 11.78
CA VAL A 249 -22.17 -41.33 10.61
C VAL A 249 -23.01 -42.58 10.81
N SER A 250 -23.82 -42.63 11.87
CA SER A 250 -24.58 -43.82 12.29
C SER A 250 -25.52 -44.38 11.20
N SER A 251 -26.05 -43.49 10.36
CA SER A 251 -26.93 -43.83 9.23
C SER A 251 -26.20 -44.36 7.99
N LEU A 252 -24.87 -44.25 7.93
CA LEU A 252 -24.08 -44.53 6.73
C LEU A 252 -23.64 -45.98 6.61
N GLY A 253 -23.52 -46.70 7.73
CA GLY A 253 -23.12 -48.12 7.76
C GLY A 253 -21.68 -48.36 7.28
N ILE A 254 -20.80 -47.37 7.40
CA ILE A 254 -19.42 -47.41 6.91
C ILE A 254 -18.48 -48.02 7.94
N ARG A 255 -17.43 -48.69 7.46
CA ARG A 255 -16.33 -49.24 8.29
C ARG A 255 -14.96 -48.66 7.93
N SER A 256 -14.87 -47.92 6.83
CA SER A 256 -13.65 -47.24 6.41
C SER A 256 -14.00 -45.86 5.88
N TYR A 257 -13.13 -44.90 6.18
CA TYR A 257 -13.27 -43.51 5.80
C TYR A 257 -11.91 -42.81 5.85
N GLN A 258 -11.87 -41.60 5.30
CA GLN A 258 -10.74 -40.70 5.38
C GLN A 258 -11.19 -39.38 6.03
N ILE A 259 -10.30 -38.71 6.74
CA ILE A 259 -10.47 -37.30 7.09
C ILE A 259 -9.50 -36.49 6.23
N VAL A 260 -10.00 -35.45 5.58
CA VAL A 260 -9.21 -34.64 4.65
C VAL A 260 -9.34 -33.16 4.99
N TRP A 261 -8.23 -32.43 4.91
CA TRP A 261 -8.17 -30.98 5.17
C TRP A 261 -6.96 -30.34 4.48
N LYS A 262 -6.96 -29.00 4.39
CA LYS A 262 -5.88 -28.20 3.80
C LYS A 262 -5.39 -27.15 4.78
N ALA A 263 -4.16 -26.71 4.59
CA ALA A 263 -3.64 -25.50 5.21
C ALA A 263 -4.27 -24.25 4.59
N ALA A 264 -4.54 -23.23 5.40
CA ALA A 264 -5.01 -21.91 4.93
C ALA A 264 -3.87 -21.01 4.42
N GLY A 265 -2.62 -21.44 4.57
CA GLY A 265 -1.43 -20.74 4.10
C GLY A 265 -0.25 -21.69 4.01
N SER A 266 0.83 -21.30 3.34
CA SER A 266 1.97 -22.20 3.11
C SER A 266 2.60 -22.64 4.44
N SER A 267 2.80 -21.72 5.37
CA SER A 267 3.40 -21.94 6.69
C SER A 267 2.46 -22.60 7.74
N CYS A 268 1.84 -23.74 7.45
CA CYS A 268 1.03 -24.49 8.41
C CYS A 268 1.76 -25.75 8.89
N SER A 269 1.83 -25.96 10.21
CA SER A 269 2.39 -27.17 10.79
C SER A 269 1.40 -27.90 11.68
N VAL A 270 1.07 -29.14 11.30
CA VAL A 270 0.27 -30.05 12.15
C VAL A 270 1.18 -30.65 13.21
N GLN A 271 0.79 -30.50 14.47
CA GLN A 271 1.60 -30.89 15.64
C GLN A 271 1.03 -32.10 16.36
N GLU A 272 -0.28 -32.22 16.39
CA GLU A 272 -0.96 -33.29 17.11
C GLU A 272 -2.26 -33.61 16.42
N CYS A 273 -2.62 -34.89 16.40
CA CYS A 273 -3.88 -35.38 15.90
C CYS A 273 -4.33 -36.56 16.78
N LEU A 274 -5.59 -36.58 17.15
CA LEU A 274 -6.27 -37.68 17.82
C LEU A 274 -7.55 -38.01 17.05
N LEU A 275 -7.84 -39.30 16.93
CA LEU A 275 -9.08 -39.77 16.33
C LEU A 275 -9.79 -40.70 17.30
N ASP A 276 -11.04 -40.39 17.62
CA ASP A 276 -11.90 -41.22 18.45
C ASP A 276 -13.13 -41.66 17.66
N THR A 277 -13.54 -42.91 17.86
CA THR A 277 -14.68 -43.52 17.15
C THR A 277 -15.54 -44.33 18.10
N ALA A 278 -16.84 -44.40 17.79
CA ALA A 278 -17.80 -45.25 18.49
C ALA A 278 -18.77 -45.89 17.51
N ASP A 279 -19.34 -47.03 17.87
CA ASP A 279 -20.31 -47.80 17.07
C ASP A 279 -21.73 -47.19 17.08
N ALA A 280 -22.00 -46.26 18.00
CA ALA A 280 -23.23 -45.51 18.10
C ALA A 280 -22.98 -44.00 18.18
N TYR A 281 -23.91 -43.21 17.65
CA TYR A 281 -23.98 -41.76 17.90
C TYR A 281 -24.81 -41.49 19.14
N VAL A 282 -24.17 -40.90 20.16
CA VAL A 282 -24.86 -40.40 21.34
C VAL A 282 -24.65 -38.90 21.44
N ARG A 283 -25.73 -38.17 21.22
CA ARG A 283 -25.74 -36.70 21.24
C ARG A 283 -25.15 -36.16 22.54
N ASP A 284 -24.32 -35.14 22.42
CA ASP A 284 -23.64 -34.48 23.52
C ASP A 284 -22.76 -35.42 24.39
N LYS A 285 -22.30 -36.57 23.85
CA LYS A 285 -21.30 -37.45 24.48
C LYS A 285 -19.92 -37.39 23.82
N GLY A 286 -19.83 -36.93 22.57
CA GLY A 286 -18.57 -36.43 21.99
C GLY A 286 -18.51 -34.92 22.22
N LEU A 287 -18.74 -34.13 21.15
CA LEU A 287 -18.79 -32.67 21.28
C LEU A 287 -20.14 -32.19 21.84
N PRO A 288 -20.16 -31.09 22.63
CA PRO A 288 -21.40 -30.38 22.96
C PRO A 288 -22.07 -29.90 21.68
N ALA A 289 -23.26 -30.43 21.37
CA ALA A 289 -23.87 -30.14 20.08
C ALA A 289 -24.32 -28.69 19.99
N LYS A 290 -24.15 -28.08 18.81
CA LYS A 290 -24.55 -26.70 18.54
C LYS A 290 -26.03 -26.48 18.87
N ARG A 291 -26.34 -25.29 19.41
CA ARG A 291 -27.71 -24.85 19.66
C ARG A 291 -28.03 -23.54 18.93
N ILE A 292 -29.25 -23.46 18.42
CA ILE A 292 -29.82 -22.33 17.71
C ILE A 292 -30.88 -21.70 18.61
N PHE A 293 -30.68 -20.45 19.00
CA PHE A 293 -31.65 -19.67 19.76
C PHE A 293 -32.68 -19.04 18.82
N LEU A 294 -33.95 -19.36 19.04
CA LEU A 294 -35.09 -18.81 18.31
C LEU A 294 -35.88 -17.79 19.13
N GLY A 295 -35.73 -17.78 20.46
CA GLY A 295 -36.42 -16.83 21.36
C GLY A 295 -37.95 -16.92 21.34
N THR A 296 -38.51 -18.08 20.99
CA THR A 296 -39.95 -18.26 20.76
C THR A 296 -40.81 -18.09 22.01
N ASN A 297 -40.27 -18.41 23.19
CA ASN A 297 -40.97 -18.33 24.48
C ASN A 297 -40.19 -17.45 25.47
N GLY A 298 -39.79 -16.25 25.02
CA GLY A 298 -39.07 -15.26 25.82
C GLY A 298 -37.55 -15.36 25.71
N ALA A 299 -36.84 -14.74 26.66
CA ALA A 299 -35.39 -14.51 26.58
C ALA A 299 -34.53 -15.47 27.42
N SER A 300 -35.11 -16.33 28.27
CA SER A 300 -34.34 -17.14 29.21
C SER A 300 -33.47 -18.21 28.54
N TRP A 301 -32.20 -18.29 28.92
CA TRP A 301 -31.27 -19.36 28.51
C TRP A 301 -31.75 -20.75 28.91
N ASN A 302 -32.33 -20.90 30.11
CA ASN A 302 -32.70 -22.22 30.65
C ASN A 302 -33.99 -22.77 30.03
N GLN A 303 -34.71 -21.97 29.26
CA GLN A 303 -35.99 -22.36 28.66
C GLN A 303 -35.74 -23.21 27.40
N ALA A 304 -35.87 -24.54 27.51
CA ALA A 304 -35.58 -25.50 26.43
C ALA A 304 -36.29 -25.19 25.11
N SER A 305 -37.52 -24.66 25.17
CA SER A 305 -38.31 -24.32 23.97
C SER A 305 -37.72 -23.20 23.13
N ASN A 306 -36.81 -22.39 23.69
CA ASN A 306 -36.12 -21.31 22.97
C ASN A 306 -34.97 -21.82 22.09
N TRP A 307 -34.56 -23.08 22.25
CA TRP A 307 -33.40 -23.67 21.61
C TRP A 307 -33.77 -24.78 20.65
N ARG A 308 -33.02 -24.92 19.56
CA ARG A 308 -33.05 -26.05 18.63
C ARG A 308 -31.65 -26.55 18.34
N ASP A 309 -31.46 -27.84 18.23
CA ASP A 309 -30.26 -28.39 17.58
C ASP A 309 -30.51 -28.64 16.08
N VAL A 310 -29.49 -29.14 15.37
CA VAL A 310 -29.56 -29.45 13.93
C VAL A 310 -30.58 -30.54 13.56
N ALA A 311 -31.00 -31.36 14.52
CA ALA A 311 -32.01 -32.41 14.35
C ALA A 311 -33.41 -31.98 14.83
N GLY A 312 -33.56 -30.74 15.29
CA GLY A 312 -34.82 -30.18 15.80
C GLY A 312 -35.11 -30.46 17.27
N GLY A 313 -34.19 -31.10 18.00
CA GLY A 313 -34.31 -31.35 19.44
C GLY A 313 -34.32 -30.07 20.27
N THR A 314 -35.09 -30.06 21.36
CA THR A 314 -35.24 -28.91 22.27
C THR A 314 -34.52 -29.14 23.58
N SER A 315 -33.40 -28.46 23.80
CA SER A 315 -32.71 -28.43 25.09
C SER A 315 -31.82 -27.19 25.20
N PRO A 316 -31.60 -26.64 26.41
CA PRO A 316 -30.61 -25.59 26.60
C PRO A 316 -29.21 -26.06 26.17
N PRO A 317 -28.31 -25.14 25.78
CA PRO A 317 -26.93 -25.48 25.44
C PRO A 317 -26.17 -26.04 26.62
N LYS A 318 -25.36 -27.08 26.37
CA LYS A 318 -24.32 -27.52 27.30
C LYS A 318 -23.14 -26.55 27.26
N ASN A 319 -22.36 -26.52 28.33
CA ASN A 319 -21.13 -25.73 28.38
C ASN A 319 -20.16 -26.15 27.26
N GLY A 320 -19.58 -25.16 26.56
CA GLY A 320 -18.68 -25.36 25.43
C GLY A 320 -19.38 -25.49 24.08
N ALA A 321 -20.71 -25.61 24.04
CA ALA A 321 -21.45 -25.68 22.78
C ALA A 321 -21.32 -24.39 21.97
N ASN A 322 -21.28 -24.54 20.65
CA ASN A 322 -21.48 -23.42 19.75
C ASN A 322 -22.93 -22.96 19.79
N ILE A 323 -23.13 -21.65 19.69
CA ILE A 323 -24.46 -21.05 19.73
C ILE A 323 -24.68 -20.20 18.50
N GLU A 324 -25.90 -20.25 17.96
CA GLU A 324 -26.34 -19.38 16.90
C GLU A 324 -27.62 -18.63 17.28
N LEU A 325 -27.56 -17.30 17.33
CA LEU A 325 -28.72 -16.46 17.61
C LEU A 325 -29.44 -16.13 16.30
N ARG A 326 -30.68 -16.63 16.12
CA ARG A 326 -31.50 -16.40 14.91
C ARG A 326 -32.81 -15.66 15.14
N GLY A 327 -33.28 -15.57 16.38
CA GLY A 327 -34.56 -14.96 16.71
C GLY A 327 -34.57 -14.32 18.10
N GLY A 328 -35.66 -13.61 18.40
CA GLY A 328 -35.80 -12.81 19.61
C GLY A 328 -35.08 -11.44 19.51
N THR A 329 -35.23 -10.64 20.57
CA THR A 329 -34.56 -9.34 20.74
C THR A 329 -33.58 -9.32 21.92
N SER A 330 -33.60 -10.37 22.74
CA SER A 330 -32.68 -10.51 23.86
C SER A 330 -32.47 -11.97 24.26
N LEU A 331 -31.36 -12.23 24.94
CA LEU A 331 -31.05 -13.50 25.61
C LEU A 331 -30.52 -13.19 27.01
N ASP A 332 -31.23 -13.69 28.02
CA ASP A 332 -30.87 -13.61 29.43
C ASP A 332 -30.12 -14.88 29.84
N LEU A 333 -28.83 -14.70 30.17
CA LEU A 333 -27.92 -15.75 30.61
C LEU A 333 -28.19 -16.18 32.06
N GLY A 334 -28.91 -15.36 32.82
CA GLY A 334 -29.18 -15.54 34.25
C GLY A 334 -27.98 -15.23 35.13
N SER A 335 -27.86 -15.96 36.24
CA SER A 335 -26.87 -15.75 37.30
C SER A 335 -25.80 -16.84 37.37
N THR A 336 -25.60 -17.62 36.30
CA THR A 336 -24.55 -18.63 36.21
C THR A 336 -23.65 -18.37 35.00
N THR A 337 -22.35 -18.61 35.18
CA THR A 337 -21.37 -18.50 34.09
C THR A 337 -21.75 -19.45 32.96
N ARG A 338 -21.92 -18.92 31.75
CA ARG A 338 -22.24 -19.71 30.55
C ARG A 338 -20.99 -19.86 29.71
N LYS A 339 -20.66 -21.08 29.31
CA LYS A 339 -19.50 -21.35 28.45
C LYS A 339 -19.94 -21.63 27.02
N VAL A 340 -19.44 -20.86 26.09
CA VAL A 340 -19.76 -20.96 24.66
C VAL A 340 -18.47 -21.09 23.89
N GLY A 341 -18.40 -22.05 22.96
CA GLY A 341 -17.29 -22.15 22.02
C GLY A 341 -17.29 -20.93 21.10
N LEU A 342 -18.13 -20.98 20.07
CA LEU A 342 -18.36 -19.88 19.14
C LEU A 342 -19.78 -19.33 19.26
N LEU A 343 -19.90 -18.01 19.38
CA LEU A 343 -21.18 -17.31 19.32
C LEU A 343 -21.42 -16.74 17.91
N LYS A 344 -22.32 -17.35 17.16
CA LYS A 344 -22.77 -16.88 15.85
C LYS A 344 -24.05 -16.05 15.97
N THR A 345 -24.19 -15.03 15.14
CA THR A 345 -25.42 -14.22 15.09
C THR A 345 -25.91 -14.03 13.67
N GLN A 346 -27.19 -14.34 13.47
CA GLN A 346 -27.95 -14.14 12.24
C GLN A 346 -29.31 -13.52 12.62
N LEU A 347 -29.23 -12.32 13.20
CA LEU A 347 -30.36 -11.63 13.81
C LEU A 347 -31.04 -10.66 12.83
N PRO A 348 -32.37 -10.52 12.86
CA PRO A 348 -33.11 -9.60 11.98
C PRO A 348 -33.00 -8.13 12.38
N GLY A 349 -32.54 -7.82 13.60
CA GLY A 349 -32.42 -6.46 14.12
C GLY A 349 -31.52 -6.41 15.36
N ASP A 350 -31.68 -5.35 16.16
CA ASP A 350 -30.95 -5.15 17.41
C ASP A 350 -31.19 -6.29 18.40
N PHE A 351 -30.16 -6.59 19.20
CA PHE A 351 -30.22 -7.69 20.16
C PHE A 351 -29.41 -7.41 21.41
N THR A 352 -29.94 -7.81 22.57
CA THR A 352 -29.27 -7.62 23.87
C THR A 352 -28.98 -8.95 24.56
N LEU A 353 -27.71 -9.19 24.87
CA LEU A 353 -27.27 -10.23 25.80
C LEU A 353 -27.16 -9.62 27.20
N GLN A 354 -27.83 -10.22 28.17
CA GLN A 354 -27.87 -9.73 29.54
C GLN A 354 -27.63 -10.86 30.55
N GLY A 355 -27.14 -10.51 31.73
CA GLY A 355 -26.87 -11.46 32.82
C GLY A 355 -25.98 -10.84 33.89
N THR A 356 -25.86 -11.48 35.04
CA THR A 356 -25.06 -10.96 36.17
C THR A 356 -23.70 -11.63 36.30
N THR A 357 -23.48 -12.74 35.60
CA THR A 357 -22.23 -13.51 35.61
C THR A 357 -21.62 -13.59 34.22
N PRO A 358 -20.29 -13.79 34.09
CA PRO A 358 -19.63 -13.73 32.79
C PRO A 358 -20.14 -14.75 31.77
N LEU A 359 -20.18 -14.35 30.50
CA LEU A 359 -20.21 -15.23 29.34
C LEU A 359 -18.77 -15.60 28.97
N GLU A 360 -18.41 -16.88 29.06
CA GLU A 360 -17.11 -17.39 28.62
C GLU A 360 -17.16 -17.72 27.11
N LEU A 361 -16.22 -17.14 26.35
CA LEU A 361 -16.03 -17.38 24.91
C LEU A 361 -14.70 -18.07 24.65
N GLY A 362 -14.76 -19.25 24.03
CA GLY A 362 -13.60 -20.03 23.61
C GLY A 362 -13.02 -19.58 22.28
N THR A 363 -13.87 -19.49 21.25
CA THR A 363 -13.47 -19.16 19.87
C THR A 363 -13.69 -17.70 19.52
N GLY A 364 -14.79 -17.12 20.02
CA GLY A 364 -15.16 -15.73 19.77
C GLY A 364 -16.58 -15.55 19.28
N LEU A 365 -16.74 -14.55 18.43
CA LEU A 365 -18.02 -14.13 17.90
C LEU A 365 -17.94 -13.97 16.38
N GLN A 366 -19.00 -14.42 15.71
CA GLN A 366 -19.21 -14.17 14.29
C GLN A 366 -20.60 -13.54 14.08
N SER A 367 -20.68 -12.40 13.41
CA SER A 367 -21.95 -11.80 13.01
C SER A 367 -22.09 -11.72 11.50
N ALA A 368 -23.24 -12.14 10.98
CA ALA A 368 -23.56 -11.95 9.58
C ALA A 368 -23.71 -10.45 9.25
N THR A 369 -23.29 -10.07 8.04
CA THR A 369 -23.54 -8.75 7.47
C THR A 369 -25.03 -8.40 7.52
N SER A 370 -25.32 -7.13 7.78
CA SER A 370 -26.68 -6.59 7.84
C SER A 370 -26.92 -5.61 6.69
N ALA A 371 -28.13 -5.61 6.15
CA ALA A 371 -28.53 -4.63 5.13
C ALA A 371 -28.75 -3.23 5.74
N THR A 372 -29.15 -3.17 7.01
CA THR A 372 -29.34 -1.94 7.80
C THR A 372 -28.44 -1.95 9.03
N PRO A 373 -28.04 -0.77 9.55
CA PRO A 373 -27.31 -0.68 10.81
C PRO A 373 -28.05 -1.40 11.94
N LYS A 374 -27.34 -2.26 12.69
CA LYS A 374 -27.86 -2.90 13.90
C LYS A 374 -26.80 -3.05 14.98
N THR A 375 -27.25 -3.14 16.22
CA THR A 375 -26.41 -3.27 17.42
C THR A 375 -26.67 -4.57 18.15
N ILE A 376 -25.60 -5.29 18.49
CA ILE A 376 -25.62 -6.45 19.39
C ILE A 376 -24.95 -6.01 20.68
N ALA A 377 -25.74 -5.72 21.71
CA ALA A 377 -25.27 -5.19 22.98
C ALA A 377 -25.03 -6.32 24.00
N PHE A 378 -23.82 -6.36 24.56
CA PHE A 378 -23.46 -7.24 25.67
C PHE A 378 -23.52 -6.43 26.96
N ASN A 379 -24.68 -6.50 27.61
CA ASN A 379 -24.92 -5.99 28.96
C ASN A 379 -24.60 -7.07 30.01
N VAL A 380 -23.57 -7.84 29.75
CA VAL A 380 -23.07 -8.92 30.59
C VAL A 380 -21.54 -8.95 30.47
N PRO A 381 -20.80 -9.26 31.55
CA PRO A 381 -19.35 -9.36 31.44
C PRO A 381 -18.96 -10.49 30.47
N VAL A 382 -17.90 -10.29 29.70
CA VAL A 382 -17.37 -11.32 28.80
C VAL A 382 -16.04 -11.82 29.34
N ARG A 383 -15.79 -13.12 29.28
CA ARG A 383 -14.48 -13.71 29.60
C ARG A 383 -13.98 -14.46 28.38
N MET A 384 -12.79 -14.11 27.94
CA MET A 384 -12.09 -14.85 26.88
C MET A 384 -11.31 -15.99 27.52
N THR A 385 -11.62 -17.24 27.17
CA THR A 385 -10.90 -18.41 27.70
C THR A 385 -9.72 -18.82 26.82
N ALA A 386 -9.73 -18.41 25.55
CA ALA A 386 -8.63 -18.53 24.60
C ALA A 386 -8.54 -17.24 23.75
N PHE A 387 -7.65 -17.20 22.74
CA PHE A 387 -7.58 -16.09 21.79
C PHE A 387 -8.87 -16.04 20.96
N ASN A 388 -9.60 -14.93 21.01
CA ASN A 388 -10.91 -14.82 20.37
C ASN A 388 -10.84 -14.10 19.02
N TYR A 389 -11.62 -14.56 18.04
CA TYR A 389 -11.91 -13.79 16.83
C TYR A 389 -13.27 -13.11 16.96
N PHE A 390 -13.28 -11.80 16.76
CA PHE A 390 -14.51 -11.02 16.60
C PHE A 390 -14.67 -10.68 15.13
N ASP A 391 -15.30 -11.58 14.38
CA ASP A 391 -15.65 -11.38 12.97
C ASP A 391 -17.02 -10.69 12.88
N VAL A 392 -16.98 -9.37 12.71
CA VAL A 392 -18.20 -8.55 12.72
C VAL A 392 -18.55 -8.17 11.29
N GLY A 393 -19.66 -8.69 10.77
CA GLY A 393 -20.17 -8.36 9.43
C GLY A 393 -20.51 -6.87 9.25
N ALA A 394 -20.58 -6.43 7.99
CA ALA A 394 -20.83 -5.03 7.66
C ALA A 394 -22.18 -4.53 8.23
N ASN A 395 -22.25 -3.23 8.55
CA ASN A 395 -23.40 -2.58 9.22
C ASN A 395 -23.80 -3.18 10.59
N VAL A 396 -22.93 -3.96 11.22
CA VAL A 396 -23.16 -4.47 12.58
C VAL A 396 -22.20 -3.80 13.55
N THR A 397 -22.73 -3.37 14.70
CA THR A 397 -21.92 -2.99 15.87
C THR A 397 -22.12 -4.01 16.98
N VAL A 398 -21.05 -4.68 17.40
CA VAL A 398 -21.04 -5.48 18.62
C VAL A 398 -20.51 -4.61 19.75
N SER A 399 -21.33 -4.29 20.74
CA SER A 399 -20.96 -3.40 21.84
C SER A 399 -20.78 -4.19 23.14
N LEU A 400 -19.55 -4.25 23.64
CA LEU A 400 -19.22 -4.79 24.96
C LEU A 400 -19.35 -3.67 25.99
N ASN A 401 -20.49 -3.65 26.68
CA ASN A 401 -20.86 -2.57 27.59
C ASN A 401 -20.37 -2.79 29.03
N GLN A 402 -19.80 -3.96 29.31
CA GLN A 402 -19.17 -4.32 30.57
C GLN A 402 -17.70 -4.65 30.30
N PRO A 403 -16.81 -4.49 31.30
CA PRO A 403 -15.42 -4.87 31.15
C PRO A 403 -15.33 -6.36 30.86
N PHE A 404 -14.27 -6.77 30.15
CA PHE A 404 -13.88 -8.17 30.15
C PHE A 404 -13.60 -8.63 31.61
N THR A 405 -13.53 -9.93 31.86
CA THR A 405 -13.21 -10.46 33.20
C THR A 405 -12.07 -11.47 33.15
N SER A 406 -11.20 -11.46 34.16
CA SER A 406 -10.09 -12.41 34.29
C SER A 406 -10.59 -13.83 34.55
N ALA A 407 -9.90 -14.82 33.99
CA ALA A 407 -10.09 -16.22 34.36
C ALA A 407 -9.43 -16.52 35.74
N PRO A 408 -10.02 -17.36 36.60
CA PRO A 408 -9.40 -17.76 37.88
C PRO A 408 -8.13 -18.60 37.69
N PRO A 409 -7.10 -18.51 38.56
CA PRO A 409 -6.96 -17.54 39.64
C PRO A 409 -6.75 -16.13 39.07
N ALA A 410 -7.45 -15.13 39.62
CA ALA A 410 -7.54 -13.79 39.07
C ALA A 410 -6.16 -13.12 39.05
N THR A 411 -5.53 -13.08 37.88
CA THR A 411 -4.27 -12.34 37.66
C THR A 411 -4.49 -10.82 37.54
N GLY A 412 -5.74 -10.34 37.68
CA GLY A 412 -6.11 -8.94 37.58
C GLY A 412 -6.31 -8.41 36.14
N PHE A 413 -6.05 -9.22 35.11
CA PHE A 413 -6.20 -8.82 33.70
C PHE A 413 -7.51 -9.31 33.09
N THR A 414 -8.27 -8.40 32.51
CA THR A 414 -9.59 -8.71 31.94
C THR A 414 -9.51 -9.45 30.59
N GLY A 415 -8.45 -9.25 29.80
CA GLY A 415 -8.23 -9.85 28.48
C GLY A 415 -6.86 -10.52 28.36
N ALA A 416 -6.60 -11.53 29.20
CA ALA A 416 -5.30 -12.20 29.29
C ALA A 416 -4.86 -12.92 28.01
N THR A 417 -5.80 -13.40 27.19
CA THR A 417 -5.53 -14.19 25.98
C THR A 417 -5.44 -13.35 24.71
N GLY A 418 -5.98 -12.14 24.70
CA GLY A 418 -6.03 -11.27 23.52
C GLY A 418 -7.15 -11.63 22.53
N PHE A 419 -7.29 -10.82 21.48
CA PHE A 419 -8.27 -11.04 20.42
C PHE A 419 -7.89 -10.37 19.10
N GLU A 420 -8.56 -10.79 18.04
CA GLU A 420 -8.50 -10.13 16.74
C GLU A 420 -9.88 -9.68 16.28
N LYS A 421 -9.98 -8.41 15.90
CA LYS A 421 -11.14 -7.83 15.24
C LYS A 421 -11.00 -8.00 13.72
N ARG A 422 -11.94 -8.74 13.13
CA ARG A 422 -12.08 -9.00 11.68
C ARG A 422 -13.46 -8.56 11.16
N GLY A 423 -13.66 -8.65 9.85
CA GLY A 423 -14.92 -8.30 9.20
C GLY A 423 -15.19 -6.79 9.17
N ASP A 424 -16.09 -6.33 8.31
CA ASP A 424 -16.25 -4.91 8.00
C ASP A 424 -17.03 -4.07 9.03
N GLY A 425 -17.67 -4.71 10.01
CA GLY A 425 -18.42 -4.04 11.06
C GLY A 425 -17.55 -3.48 12.19
N ASN A 426 -18.22 -3.02 13.26
CA ASN A 426 -17.59 -2.40 14.42
C ASN A 426 -17.64 -3.31 15.65
N LEU A 427 -16.52 -3.51 16.33
CA LEU A 427 -16.48 -4.01 17.70
C LEU A 427 -16.22 -2.81 18.62
N LYS A 428 -17.13 -2.55 19.54
CA LYS A 428 -17.03 -1.43 20.48
C LYS A 428 -16.77 -1.92 21.90
N LEU A 429 -15.66 -1.49 22.49
CA LEU A 429 -15.33 -1.66 23.91
C LEU A 429 -15.75 -0.39 24.66
N ALA A 430 -16.93 -0.42 25.29
CA ALA A 430 -17.48 0.77 25.94
C ALA A 430 -17.01 0.94 27.40
N ALA A 431 -16.60 -0.14 28.06
CA ALA A 431 -16.08 -0.13 29.42
C ALA A 431 -14.55 -0.07 29.47
N ASP A 432 -13.99 0.20 30.65
CA ASP A 432 -12.55 0.15 30.89
C ASP A 432 -12.07 -1.31 30.89
N ASN A 433 -10.96 -1.60 30.21
CA ASN A 433 -10.42 -2.96 30.07
C ASN A 433 -8.91 -2.99 30.37
N SER A 434 -8.41 -4.15 30.75
CA SER A 434 -6.97 -4.48 30.85
C SER A 434 -6.65 -5.74 30.06
N PHE A 435 -5.66 -5.69 29.18
CA PHE A 435 -5.25 -6.80 28.31
C PHE A 435 -3.84 -7.27 28.65
N ALA A 436 -3.59 -8.58 28.63
CA ALA A 436 -2.21 -9.09 28.66
C ALA A 436 -1.86 -9.86 27.38
N GLY A 437 -2.87 -10.25 26.59
CA GLY A 437 -2.69 -10.85 25.28
C GLY A 437 -2.71 -9.80 24.15
N ALA A 438 -2.31 -10.23 22.96
CA ALA A 438 -2.21 -9.37 21.79
C ALA A 438 -3.58 -8.91 21.25
N LEU A 439 -3.62 -7.69 20.74
CA LEU A 439 -4.79 -7.13 20.06
C LEU A 439 -4.49 -6.90 18.57
N PHE A 440 -5.37 -7.39 17.71
CA PHE A 440 -5.27 -7.21 16.26
C PHE A 440 -6.54 -6.56 15.72
N VAL A 441 -6.38 -5.70 14.73
CA VAL A 441 -7.47 -5.19 13.89
C VAL A 441 -7.08 -5.52 12.46
N SER A 442 -7.71 -6.53 11.87
CA SER A 442 -7.44 -6.99 10.49
C SER A 442 -8.58 -6.65 9.50
N GLY A 443 -9.61 -5.96 9.98
CA GLY A 443 -10.77 -5.55 9.20
C GLY A 443 -11.80 -4.78 10.02
N GLY A 444 -12.56 -3.92 9.33
CA GLY A 444 -13.60 -3.07 9.90
C GLY A 444 -13.04 -2.11 10.93
N GLN A 445 -13.82 -1.88 11.99
CA GLN A 445 -13.50 -0.92 13.04
C GLN A 445 -13.45 -1.61 14.42
N LEU A 446 -12.45 -1.26 15.23
CA LEU A 446 -12.44 -1.46 16.66
C LEU A 446 -12.57 -0.09 17.32
N THR A 447 -13.66 0.14 18.06
CA THR A 447 -13.88 1.37 18.82
C THR A 447 -13.59 1.14 20.30
N ILE A 448 -12.71 1.93 20.90
CA ILE A 448 -12.43 1.93 22.33
C ILE A 448 -12.95 3.24 22.92
N SER A 449 -14.07 3.17 23.65
CA SER A 449 -14.69 4.34 24.31
C SER A 449 -14.38 4.40 25.81
N GLY A 450 -14.15 3.25 26.45
CA GLY A 450 -13.56 3.19 27.80
C GLY A 450 -12.04 3.33 27.76
N LYS A 451 -11.37 3.28 28.92
CA LYS A 451 -9.91 3.23 29.02
C LYS A 451 -9.41 1.80 28.92
N SER A 452 -8.52 1.50 27.97
CA SER A 452 -7.97 0.14 27.80
C SER A 452 -6.48 0.06 28.13
N PHE A 453 -6.08 -0.69 29.15
CA PHE A 453 -4.68 -0.85 29.59
C PHE A 453 -4.07 -2.13 29.01
N TYR A 454 -2.75 -2.19 28.86
CA TYR A 454 -2.05 -3.46 28.74
C TYR A 454 -1.24 -3.73 30.01
N GLY A 455 -1.32 -4.94 30.53
CA GLY A 455 -0.95 -5.24 31.90
C GLY A 455 -1.94 -4.64 32.91
N ALA A 456 -1.46 -4.31 34.10
CA ALA A 456 -2.32 -3.90 35.21
C ALA A 456 -2.87 -2.50 34.95
N PRO A 457 -4.07 -2.16 35.46
CA PRO A 457 -4.56 -0.79 35.42
C PRO A 457 -3.48 0.16 35.93
N GLY A 458 -3.11 1.13 35.11
CA GLY A 458 -1.99 2.03 35.35
C GLY A 458 -2.25 3.41 34.75
N PRO A 459 -1.29 4.34 34.79
CA PRO A 459 -1.48 5.68 34.24
C PRO A 459 -1.58 5.72 32.70
N THR A 460 -1.36 4.59 32.01
CA THR A 460 -1.12 4.57 30.56
C THR A 460 -1.91 3.50 29.81
N GLU A 461 -2.56 3.90 28.71
CA GLU A 461 -3.49 3.11 27.91
C GLU A 461 -2.76 2.30 26.80
N LEU A 462 -3.09 1.01 26.65
CA LEU A 462 -2.84 0.07 25.53
C LEU A 462 -1.37 -0.16 25.07
N ASP A 463 -0.85 -1.39 25.14
CA ASP A 463 0.56 -1.69 24.78
C ASP A 463 0.80 -2.65 23.61
N VAL A 464 -0.17 -3.31 22.98
CA VAL A 464 0.09 -4.08 21.74
C VAL A 464 -1.11 -3.97 20.81
N THR A 465 -1.02 -3.21 19.73
CA THR A 465 -2.03 -3.27 18.67
C THR A 465 -1.39 -3.28 17.29
N TYR A 466 -1.67 -4.34 16.55
CA TYR A 466 -1.40 -4.42 15.13
C TYR A 466 -2.67 -3.99 14.39
N ILE A 467 -2.55 -2.92 13.62
CA ILE A 467 -3.63 -2.40 12.80
C ILE A 467 -3.27 -2.69 11.35
N TYR A 468 -3.91 -3.71 10.78
CA TYR A 468 -3.72 -4.21 9.43
C TYR A 468 -5.03 -4.11 8.68
N LEU A 469 -5.13 -3.33 7.60
CA LEU A 469 -6.36 -3.27 6.78
C LEU A 469 -7.65 -2.95 7.58
N GLY A 470 -7.52 -2.25 8.69
CA GLY A 470 -8.62 -1.98 9.61
C GLY A 470 -8.42 -0.65 10.32
N GLU A 471 -9.42 -0.26 11.11
CA GLU A 471 -9.45 1.01 11.82
C GLU A 471 -9.54 0.80 13.33
N LEU A 472 -8.59 1.35 14.09
CA LEU A 472 -8.71 1.51 15.54
C LEU A 472 -9.18 2.94 15.84
N VAL A 473 -10.31 3.09 16.51
CA VAL A 473 -10.85 4.38 16.95
C VAL A 473 -10.75 4.48 18.45
N LEU A 474 -10.05 5.50 18.93
CA LEU A 474 -9.88 5.81 20.34
C LEU A 474 -10.74 7.03 20.70
N GLU A 475 -11.79 6.85 21.51
CA GLU A 475 -12.74 7.91 21.88
C GLU A 475 -12.57 8.46 23.29
N SER A 476 -11.92 7.71 24.19
CA SER A 476 -11.59 8.18 25.54
C SER A 476 -10.52 9.29 25.51
N THR A 477 -10.30 9.99 26.62
CA THR A 477 -9.16 10.91 26.78
C THR A 477 -8.12 10.29 27.71
N GLY A 478 -6.82 10.53 27.48
CA GLY A 478 -5.77 10.01 28.34
C GLY A 478 -4.39 9.92 27.66
N THR A 479 -3.46 9.30 28.38
CA THR A 479 -2.12 8.98 27.87
C THR A 479 -2.09 7.57 27.31
N LEU A 480 -1.57 7.39 26.10
CA LEU A 480 -1.29 6.09 25.51
C LEU A 480 0.13 5.63 25.87
N GLY A 481 0.21 4.58 26.71
CA GLY A 481 1.35 3.69 27.03
C GLY A 481 2.48 4.14 27.99
N VAL A 482 3.16 3.15 28.61
CA VAL A 482 4.48 3.22 29.30
C VAL A 482 5.60 2.63 28.42
N SER A 483 6.83 3.15 28.52
CA SER A 483 8.02 2.76 27.75
C SER A 483 8.23 1.23 27.57
N GLY A 484 8.29 0.72 26.32
CA GLY A 484 8.86 -0.62 26.00
C GLY A 484 8.28 -1.43 24.83
N VAL A 485 7.09 -1.11 24.32
CA VAL A 485 6.32 -1.87 23.27
C VAL A 485 5.71 -0.90 22.25
N ARG A 486 5.43 -1.30 21.00
CA ARG A 486 5.12 -0.37 19.90
C ARG A 486 3.69 -0.53 19.38
N VAL A 487 3.12 0.55 18.82
CA VAL A 487 1.90 0.45 17.98
C VAL A 487 2.35 0.21 16.55
N GLU A 488 1.86 -0.85 15.93
CA GLU A 488 2.23 -1.26 14.58
C GLU A 488 1.06 -0.98 13.63
N LEU A 489 1.27 -0.07 12.67
CA LEU A 489 0.27 0.39 11.71
C LEU A 489 0.72 0.04 10.29
N GLY A 490 0.12 -1.00 9.70
CA GLY A 490 0.50 -1.50 8.36
C GLY A 490 0.54 -3.02 8.29
N SER A 491 1.31 -3.58 7.34
CA SER A 491 1.32 -5.01 7.06
C SER A 491 2.11 -5.87 8.06
N THR A 492 1.81 -7.17 8.04
CA THR A 492 2.62 -8.24 8.62
C THR A 492 3.61 -8.76 7.55
N PRO A 493 4.71 -9.44 7.91
CA PRO A 493 5.69 -9.96 6.94
C PRO A 493 5.17 -11.01 5.93
N TYR A 494 3.86 -11.27 5.85
CA TYR A 494 3.24 -12.29 5.00
C TYR A 494 2.08 -11.75 4.15
N GLU A 495 2.24 -10.51 3.67
CA GLU A 495 1.21 -9.75 2.96
C GLU A 495 0.71 -10.41 1.66
N ILE A 496 -0.56 -10.17 1.34
CA ILE A 496 -1.17 -10.50 0.05
C ILE A 496 -0.93 -9.30 -0.88
N PRO A 497 -0.18 -9.43 -1.98
CA PRO A 497 0.09 -8.33 -2.89
C PRO A 497 -1.20 -7.69 -3.45
N GLY A 498 -1.27 -6.35 -3.47
CA GLY A 498 -2.32 -5.60 -4.16
C GLY A 498 -3.48 -5.10 -3.29
N GLU A 499 -3.38 -5.22 -1.97
CA GLU A 499 -4.42 -4.73 -1.08
C GLU A 499 -4.42 -3.18 -0.96
N THR A 500 -5.60 -2.58 -1.02
CA THR A 500 -5.77 -1.10 -1.04
C THR A 500 -6.42 -0.56 0.22
N ARG A 501 -6.98 -1.42 1.06
CA ARG A 501 -7.65 -1.00 2.30
C ARG A 501 -6.65 -0.37 3.29
N PRO A 502 -6.93 0.84 3.80
CA PRO A 502 -6.01 1.50 4.71
C PRO A 502 -5.91 0.81 6.07
N SER A 503 -4.71 0.85 6.65
CA SER A 503 -4.51 0.66 8.09
C SER A 503 -4.63 2.02 8.77
N ARG A 504 -5.59 2.19 9.71
CA ARG A 504 -5.89 3.50 10.28
C ARG A 504 -5.97 3.50 11.81
N LEU A 505 -5.28 4.44 12.43
CA LEU A 505 -5.44 4.81 13.84
C LEU A 505 -6.14 6.16 13.92
N VAL A 506 -7.34 6.21 14.50
CA VAL A 506 -8.13 7.43 14.71
C VAL A 506 -8.14 7.79 16.18
N VAL A 507 -7.72 9.01 16.47
CA VAL A 507 -7.65 9.61 17.79
C VAL A 507 -8.71 10.69 17.88
N LYS A 508 -9.75 10.46 18.68
CA LYS A 508 -10.76 11.49 18.97
C LYS A 508 -10.45 12.17 20.29
N GLY A 509 -10.45 13.50 20.30
CA GLY A 509 -10.13 14.29 21.48
C GLY A 509 -8.63 14.34 21.82
N GLU A 510 -8.29 15.19 22.78
CA GLU A 510 -6.92 15.46 23.18
C GLU A 510 -6.28 14.26 23.88
N ARG A 511 -5.05 13.92 23.47
CA ARG A 511 -4.28 12.79 24.01
C ARG A 511 -2.78 13.03 24.03
N VAL A 512 -2.10 12.31 24.91
CA VAL A 512 -0.62 12.21 24.97
C VAL A 512 -0.19 10.82 24.50
N PHE A 513 0.73 10.74 23.54
CA PHE A 513 1.32 9.49 23.05
C PHE A 513 2.76 9.39 23.55
N ASP A 514 2.98 8.50 24.51
CA ASP A 514 4.31 8.21 25.06
C ASP A 514 4.89 6.89 24.51
N ARG A 515 4.19 6.22 23.57
CA ARG A 515 4.68 5.03 22.85
C ARG A 515 5.22 5.32 21.45
N PRO A 516 6.23 4.58 20.98
CA PRO A 516 6.61 4.62 19.58
C PRO A 516 5.51 4.10 18.66
N ILE A 517 5.32 4.76 17.53
CA ILE A 517 4.45 4.29 16.45
C ILE A 517 5.34 3.85 15.30
N ASN A 518 5.18 2.60 14.92
CA ASN A 518 5.84 2.03 13.76
C ASN A 518 4.81 1.96 12.64
N PHE A 519 5.13 2.61 11.53
CA PHE A 519 4.44 2.35 10.29
C PHE A 519 5.17 1.20 9.60
N THR A 520 4.54 0.03 9.52
CA THR A 520 5.18 -1.17 8.96
C THR A 520 5.14 -1.15 7.43
N GLY A 521 5.82 -2.13 6.83
CA GLY A 521 5.89 -2.31 5.37
C GLY A 521 4.53 -2.53 4.71
N GLY A 522 4.55 -2.77 3.40
CA GLY A 522 3.38 -3.15 2.62
C GLY A 522 2.67 -2.05 1.85
N SER A 523 1.91 -2.40 0.82
CA SER A 523 1.43 -1.47 -0.22
C SER A 523 0.23 -0.62 0.19
N ASN A 524 -0.45 -1.00 1.26
CA ASN A 524 -1.68 -0.35 1.68
C ASN A 524 -1.40 1.04 2.30
N PRO A 525 -2.32 2.02 2.20
CA PRO A 525 -2.14 3.33 2.85
C PRO A 525 -2.16 3.21 4.38
N LYS A 526 -1.34 4.03 5.06
CA LYS A 526 -1.32 4.09 6.53
C LYS A 526 -1.70 5.46 7.02
N LEU A 527 -2.72 5.53 7.88
CA LEU A 527 -3.31 6.79 8.32
C LEU A 527 -3.27 6.90 9.85
N LEU A 528 -2.66 7.99 10.33
CA LEU A 528 -2.76 8.42 11.71
C LEU A 528 -3.60 9.70 11.75
N THR A 529 -4.83 9.58 12.24
CA THR A 529 -5.84 10.64 12.21
C THR A 529 -6.05 11.21 13.61
N PHE A 530 -6.02 12.53 13.74
CA PHE A 530 -6.37 13.27 14.94
C PHE A 530 -7.60 14.14 14.67
N THR A 531 -8.68 13.95 15.42
CA THR A 531 -9.90 14.73 15.25
C THR A 531 -10.54 15.14 16.57
N GLY A 532 -11.13 16.33 16.61
CA GLY A 532 -11.62 16.94 17.85
C GLY A 532 -10.48 17.36 18.80
N THR A 533 -9.29 17.68 18.28
CA THR A 533 -8.08 17.96 19.08
C THR A 533 -7.79 19.45 19.22
N GLY A 534 -8.81 20.24 19.58
CA GLY A 534 -8.77 21.71 19.58
C GLY A 534 -7.64 22.36 20.41
N ALA A 535 -7.40 21.86 21.64
CA ALA A 535 -6.28 22.33 22.47
C ALA A 535 -4.95 21.63 22.13
N GLY A 536 -5.01 20.51 21.41
CA GLY A 536 -3.87 19.83 20.81
C GLY A 536 -3.49 18.51 21.49
N SER A 537 -3.21 17.50 20.68
CA SER A 537 -2.59 16.24 21.13
C SER A 537 -1.07 16.33 21.06
N THR A 538 -0.36 15.59 21.92
CA THR A 538 1.11 15.55 21.93
C THR A 538 1.60 14.12 21.73
N CYS A 539 2.59 13.91 20.86
CA CYS A 539 3.27 12.65 20.66
C CYS A 539 4.75 12.81 21.00
N SER A 540 5.16 12.26 22.14
CA SER A 540 6.51 12.42 22.68
C SER A 540 7.49 11.37 22.17
N SER A 541 6.96 10.20 21.82
CA SER A 541 7.75 9.05 21.40
C SER A 541 8.09 9.04 19.91
N ALA A 542 9.06 8.20 19.54
CA ALA A 542 9.57 8.10 18.18
C ALA A 542 8.54 7.50 17.20
N ILE A 543 8.57 7.99 15.96
CA ILE A 543 7.83 7.41 14.83
C ILE A 543 8.83 6.80 13.85
N THR A 544 8.64 5.53 13.52
CA THR A 544 9.51 4.81 12.58
C THR A 544 8.72 4.51 11.31
N LEU A 545 9.26 4.90 10.15
CA LEU A 545 8.75 4.52 8.84
C LEU A 545 9.56 3.32 8.35
N HIS A 546 9.01 2.11 8.45
CA HIS A 546 9.71 0.90 8.02
C HIS A 546 9.55 0.68 6.52
N ASP A 547 10.66 0.38 5.84
CA ASP A 547 10.75 0.19 4.38
C ASP A 547 10.82 -1.29 3.98
N GLY A 548 10.00 -2.16 4.57
CA GLY A 548 9.87 -3.57 4.15
C GLY A 548 11.13 -4.46 4.31
N THR A 549 12.31 -3.89 4.55
CA THR A 549 13.59 -4.61 4.69
C THR A 549 13.88 -5.07 6.12
N GLU A 550 13.23 -4.46 7.12
CA GLU A 550 13.58 -4.64 8.54
C GLU A 550 12.99 -5.87 9.24
N LEU A 551 12.16 -6.69 8.57
CA LEU A 551 11.75 -8.01 9.07
C LEU A 551 12.39 -9.11 8.24
N GLY A 552 13.71 -9.21 8.37
CA GLY A 552 14.55 -10.16 7.64
C GLY A 552 14.05 -11.60 7.73
N ILE A 553 13.86 -12.22 6.56
CA ILE A 553 14.25 -13.60 6.19
C ILE A 553 13.92 -13.88 4.70
N PHE A 554 13.05 -13.10 4.03
CA PHE A 554 12.64 -13.37 2.63
C PHE A 554 12.98 -12.31 1.57
N GLY A 555 13.80 -11.30 1.88
CA GLY A 555 14.63 -10.60 0.90
C GLY A 555 13.96 -9.92 -0.30
N THR A 556 12.70 -9.51 -0.21
CA THR A 556 12.07 -8.69 -1.26
C THR A 556 11.60 -7.36 -0.67
N GLU A 557 12.14 -6.26 -1.21
CA GLU A 557 11.66 -4.91 -0.97
C GLU A 557 10.18 -4.84 -1.34
N THR A 558 9.30 -4.87 -0.35
CA THR A 558 7.87 -4.66 -0.59
C THR A 558 7.63 -3.15 -0.62
N PRO A 559 7.08 -2.59 -1.71
CA PRO A 559 6.78 -1.16 -1.80
C PRO A 559 5.94 -0.73 -0.60
N THR A 560 6.32 0.36 0.06
CA THR A 560 5.54 0.86 1.20
C THR A 560 4.44 1.80 0.72
N GLY A 561 3.18 1.56 1.08
CA GLY A 561 2.11 2.53 0.85
C GLY A 561 2.39 3.86 1.57
N ASP A 562 1.73 4.92 1.11
CA ASP A 562 1.88 6.27 1.65
C ASP A 562 1.49 6.34 3.14
N PHE A 563 2.17 7.22 3.88
CA PHE A 563 1.95 7.48 5.30
C PHE A 563 1.29 8.85 5.45
N SER A 564 0.12 8.92 6.09
CA SER A 564 -0.61 10.19 6.25
C SER A 564 -0.80 10.55 7.72
N LEU A 565 -0.44 11.77 8.06
CA LEU A 565 -0.83 12.46 9.29
C LEU A 565 -2.03 13.34 8.97
N GLU A 566 -3.21 12.93 9.43
CA GLU A 566 -4.48 13.54 9.08
C GLU A 566 -5.06 14.34 10.25
N THR A 567 -5.43 15.59 9.99
CA THR A 567 -6.12 16.47 10.95
C THR A 567 -7.36 17.07 10.27
N PRO A 568 -8.51 16.36 10.22
CA PRO A 568 -9.62 16.69 9.32
C PRO A 568 -10.24 18.07 9.56
N LEU A 569 -10.41 18.49 10.82
CA LEU A 569 -11.04 19.76 11.17
C LEU A 569 -10.00 20.88 11.25
N ALA A 570 -10.36 22.10 10.87
CA ALA A 570 -9.47 23.27 10.95
C ALA A 570 -8.97 23.56 12.39
N THR A 571 -9.73 23.14 13.39
CA THR A 571 -9.37 23.26 14.81
C THR A 571 -8.43 22.16 15.30
N ASP A 572 -8.30 21.05 14.58
CA ASP A 572 -7.50 19.90 15.01
C ASP A 572 -6.02 20.27 15.04
N LYS A 573 -5.36 19.91 16.15
CA LYS A 573 -3.94 20.13 16.38
C LYS A 573 -3.27 18.88 16.91
N VAL A 574 -2.07 18.60 16.43
CA VAL A 574 -1.17 17.60 17.02
C VAL A 574 0.28 18.07 16.96
N ARG A 575 1.05 17.73 17.99
CA ARG A 575 2.45 18.10 18.17
C ARG A 575 3.32 16.86 18.40
N PHE A 576 4.27 16.59 17.52
CA PHE A 576 5.23 15.50 17.62
C PHE A 576 6.59 16.00 18.11
N THR A 577 6.98 15.67 19.35
CA THR A 577 8.31 16.00 19.90
C THR A 577 9.34 14.90 19.71
N GLY A 578 8.89 13.65 19.51
CA GLY A 578 9.76 12.51 19.25
C GLY A 578 10.45 12.56 17.89
N ALA A 579 11.45 11.69 17.70
CA ALA A 579 12.13 11.53 16.42
C ALA A 579 11.18 10.94 15.37
N PHE A 580 11.38 11.30 14.10
CA PHE A 580 10.86 10.51 12.98
C PHE A 580 12.07 9.92 12.25
N THR A 581 12.10 8.61 12.05
CA THR A 581 13.23 7.89 11.44
C THR A 581 12.75 6.88 10.41
N GLY A 582 13.70 6.33 9.64
CA GLY A 582 13.42 5.30 8.63
C GLY A 582 13.04 5.88 7.27
N GLY A 583 12.50 5.01 6.42
CA GLY A 583 12.27 5.24 5.00
C GLY A 583 13.55 5.04 4.18
N ASP A 584 13.39 4.42 3.02
CA ASP A 584 14.48 4.29 2.06
C ASP A 584 14.48 5.47 1.08
N THR A 585 15.69 5.87 0.70
CA THR A 585 15.93 6.63 -0.53
C THR A 585 15.82 5.65 -1.67
N ILE A 586 14.60 5.27 -2.06
CA ILE A 586 14.43 4.39 -3.23
C ILE A 586 14.86 5.18 -4.46
N ASN A 587 16.15 5.08 -4.80
CA ASN A 587 16.79 5.80 -5.90
C ASN A 587 16.31 5.31 -7.28
N HIS A 588 15.36 4.36 -7.33
CA HIS A 588 14.92 3.70 -8.57
C HIS A 588 13.39 3.55 -8.72
N ALA A 589 12.56 4.08 -7.79
CA ALA A 589 11.11 4.12 -7.98
C ALA A 589 10.68 5.47 -8.58
N PRO A 590 9.74 5.50 -9.55
CA PRO A 590 9.35 6.73 -10.25
C PRO A 590 8.75 7.81 -9.33
N THR A 591 8.37 7.47 -8.11
CA THR A 591 8.04 8.42 -7.05
C THR A 591 8.50 7.90 -5.68
N PRO A 592 9.30 8.65 -4.91
CA PRO A 592 9.54 8.35 -3.49
C PRO A 592 8.21 8.36 -2.72
N HIS A 593 8.07 7.41 -1.80
CA HIS A 593 6.96 7.36 -0.84
C HIS A 593 6.88 8.65 -0.03
N SER A 594 5.67 9.01 0.38
CA SER A 594 5.41 10.31 1.01
C SER A 594 4.94 10.16 2.46
N LEU A 595 5.53 10.98 3.34
CA LEU A 595 4.88 11.42 4.58
C LEU A 595 3.98 12.60 4.23
N ARG A 596 2.69 12.35 4.19
CA ARG A 596 1.65 13.31 3.80
C ARG A 596 1.05 13.97 5.04
N LYS A 597 0.89 15.28 5.00
CA LYS A 597 0.02 16.06 5.88
C LYS A 597 -1.27 16.38 5.13
N THR A 598 -2.40 15.85 5.62
CA THR A 598 -3.75 16.04 5.05
C THR A 598 -4.73 16.59 6.09
N GLY A 599 -5.93 17.01 5.66
CA GLY A 599 -6.95 17.65 6.50
C GLY A 599 -6.66 19.11 6.83
N ALA A 600 -7.69 19.87 7.17
CA ALA A 600 -7.62 21.33 7.35
C ALA A 600 -6.83 21.80 8.59
N GLY A 601 -6.61 20.92 9.57
CA GLY A 601 -5.92 21.23 10.84
C GLY A 601 -4.39 21.36 10.74
N THR A 602 -3.75 21.37 11.91
CA THR A 602 -2.31 21.63 12.07
C THR A 602 -1.53 20.44 12.64
N VAL A 603 -0.45 20.05 11.97
CA VAL A 603 0.59 19.17 12.52
C VAL A 603 1.83 20.00 12.86
N THR A 604 2.40 19.78 14.05
CA THR A 604 3.62 20.45 14.50
C THR A 604 4.72 19.43 14.78
N PHE A 605 5.89 19.61 14.16
CA PHE A 605 7.14 18.94 14.48
C PHE A 605 7.96 19.80 15.43
N ALA A 606 8.26 19.24 16.60
CA ALA A 606 9.03 19.87 17.67
C ALA A 606 10.07 18.89 18.25
N GLY A 607 10.85 19.32 19.23
CA GLY A 607 11.85 18.48 19.90
C GLY A 607 12.93 17.97 18.93
N THR A 608 13.04 16.65 18.80
CA THR A 608 14.09 16.00 18.02
C THR A 608 13.93 16.23 16.51
N ASN A 609 15.04 16.36 15.79
CA ASN A 609 15.06 16.41 14.33
C ASN A 609 14.32 15.21 13.72
N LYS A 610 13.65 15.48 12.60
CA LYS A 610 12.91 14.50 11.82
C LYS A 610 13.82 14.03 10.68
N ALA A 611 14.39 12.83 10.84
CA ALA A 611 15.44 12.27 9.99
C ALA A 611 14.94 11.16 9.05
N TYR A 612 13.63 11.09 8.82
CA TYR A 612 13.05 10.17 7.84
C TYR A 612 13.44 10.56 6.41
N LYS A 613 13.54 9.57 5.50
CA LYS A 613 14.01 9.80 4.12
C LYS A 613 12.91 10.03 3.08
N HIS A 614 11.67 9.69 3.43
CA HIS A 614 10.51 9.91 2.56
C HIS A 614 10.28 11.39 2.21
N ARG A 615 9.57 11.63 1.11
CA ARG A 615 9.10 12.97 0.73
C ARG A 615 8.22 13.54 1.83
N THR A 616 8.34 14.83 2.10
CA THR A 616 7.36 15.57 2.92
C THR A 616 6.35 16.24 2.00
N SER A 617 5.09 15.81 2.03
CA SER A 617 4.00 16.41 1.24
C SER A 617 3.01 17.11 2.16
N VAL A 618 2.87 18.42 2.04
CA VAL A 618 1.87 19.21 2.76
C VAL A 618 0.74 19.51 1.80
N GLU A 619 -0.33 18.73 1.89
CA GLU A 619 -1.40 18.72 0.87
C GLU A 619 -2.59 19.57 1.29
N GLU A 620 -2.87 19.59 2.59
CA GLU A 620 -3.96 20.37 3.18
C GLU A 620 -3.57 20.89 4.56
N GLY A 621 -4.19 21.99 4.97
CA GLY A 621 -4.00 22.59 6.28
C GLY A 621 -2.57 23.09 6.49
N ARG A 622 -2.05 22.93 7.71
CA ARG A 622 -0.74 23.48 8.10
C ARG A 622 0.20 22.42 8.66
N LEU A 623 1.42 22.38 8.15
CA LEU A 623 2.57 21.74 8.81
C LEU A 623 3.43 22.83 9.44
N VAL A 624 3.90 22.64 10.66
CA VAL A 624 4.86 23.52 11.35
C VAL A 624 6.07 22.70 11.76
N SER A 625 7.28 23.14 11.43
CA SER A 625 8.52 22.68 12.05
C SER A 625 9.03 23.81 12.94
N GLU A 626 9.19 23.55 14.23
CA GLU A 626 9.61 24.56 15.19
C GLU A 626 11.09 24.90 15.12
N ALA A 627 11.44 26.06 15.68
CA ALA A 627 12.83 26.45 15.87
C ALA A 627 13.58 25.36 16.66
N GLY A 628 14.75 24.95 16.18
CA GLY A 628 15.53 23.86 16.75
C GLY A 628 15.13 22.45 16.28
N THR A 629 14.04 22.28 15.53
CA THR A 629 13.59 20.97 15.00
C THR A 629 13.62 20.94 13.48
N GLY A 630 14.68 20.38 12.92
CA GLY A 630 14.85 20.27 11.48
C GLY A 630 14.19 19.04 10.84
N ILE A 631 13.93 19.13 9.54
CA ILE A 631 13.68 17.97 8.67
C ILE A 631 14.97 17.70 7.91
N THR A 632 15.69 16.64 8.27
CA THR A 632 17.10 16.44 7.88
C THR A 632 17.34 15.22 6.98
N GLY A 633 16.38 14.31 6.86
CA GLY A 633 16.52 13.10 6.04
C GLY A 633 15.83 13.15 4.68
N GLY A 634 14.90 14.09 4.46
CA GLY A 634 14.01 14.10 3.30
C GLY A 634 14.63 14.71 2.04
N ASN A 635 14.54 14.01 0.91
CA ASN A 635 15.06 14.51 -0.37
C ASN A 635 14.10 15.47 -1.09
N TRP A 636 12.80 15.42 -0.78
CA TRP A 636 11.76 16.18 -1.47
C TRP A 636 10.76 16.83 -0.51
N ILE A 637 10.34 18.06 -0.84
CA ILE A 637 9.28 18.77 -0.14
C ILE A 637 8.27 19.29 -1.16
N SER A 638 6.98 19.04 -0.93
CA SER A 638 5.88 19.63 -1.69
C SER A 638 4.88 20.34 -0.78
N VAL A 639 4.41 21.51 -1.20
CA VAL A 639 3.33 22.26 -0.54
C VAL A 639 2.25 22.55 -1.58
N SER A 640 1.10 21.89 -1.46
CA SER A 640 -0.03 22.03 -2.39
C SER A 640 -0.73 23.38 -2.24
N GLN A 641 -1.47 23.77 -3.28
CA GLN A 641 -2.29 24.99 -3.25
C GLN A 641 -3.26 24.98 -2.05
N GLY A 642 -3.35 26.10 -1.35
CA GLY A 642 -4.18 26.24 -0.14
C GLY A 642 -3.56 25.66 1.14
N ALA A 643 -2.47 24.89 1.05
CA ALA A 643 -1.75 24.39 2.20
C ALA A 643 -0.61 25.34 2.63
N THR A 644 -0.18 25.22 3.89
CA THR A 644 0.95 25.99 4.42
C THR A 644 1.98 25.11 5.12
N PHE A 645 3.26 25.30 4.81
CA PHE A 645 4.36 24.75 5.58
C PHE A 645 5.17 25.88 6.24
N THR A 646 5.18 25.91 7.56
CA THR A 646 5.99 26.84 8.36
C THR A 646 7.22 26.17 8.90
N ALA A 647 8.34 26.39 8.24
CA ALA A 647 9.62 25.80 8.60
C ALA A 647 10.47 26.80 9.39
N ASN A 648 10.32 26.81 10.71
CA ASN A 648 11.18 27.56 11.64
C ASN A 648 12.46 26.79 12.00
N GLY A 649 12.45 25.46 11.89
CA GLY A 649 13.64 24.62 11.94
C GLY A 649 14.30 24.44 10.57
N PRO A 650 15.56 23.98 10.52
CA PRO A 650 16.29 23.81 9.27
C PRO A 650 15.67 22.72 8.37
N LEU A 651 15.61 22.97 7.07
CA LEU A 651 15.23 22.00 6.05
C LEU A 651 16.48 21.63 5.25
N THR A 652 16.78 20.33 5.15
CA THR A 652 17.86 19.83 4.29
C THR A 652 17.25 19.09 3.11
N LEU A 653 17.61 19.50 1.89
CA LEU A 653 17.22 18.85 0.63
C LEU A 653 18.48 18.34 -0.08
N THR A 654 18.51 17.04 -0.37
CA THR A 654 19.62 16.40 -1.10
C THR A 654 19.09 15.77 -2.38
N GLY A 655 19.47 16.28 -3.55
CA GLY A 655 19.16 15.66 -4.84
C GLY A 655 17.70 15.68 -5.30
N GLY A 656 16.78 16.28 -4.53
CA GLY A 656 15.36 16.35 -4.88
C GLY A 656 14.81 17.76 -5.04
N ASN A 657 13.50 17.84 -5.27
CA ASN A 657 12.77 19.06 -5.59
C ASN A 657 12.08 19.66 -4.35
N LEU A 658 12.03 20.99 -4.33
CA LEU A 658 11.14 21.78 -3.51
C LEU A 658 10.03 22.35 -4.40
N THR A 659 8.81 21.84 -4.28
CA THR A 659 7.67 22.33 -5.08
C THR A 659 6.67 23.06 -4.20
N VAL A 660 6.47 24.36 -4.43
CA VAL A 660 5.60 25.22 -3.61
C VAL A 660 4.49 25.81 -4.48
N ASN A 661 3.29 25.25 -4.33
CA ASN A 661 2.04 25.76 -4.90
C ASN A 661 1.16 26.45 -3.84
N GLY A 662 1.38 26.14 -2.55
CA GLY A 662 0.80 26.83 -1.40
C GLY A 662 1.73 27.90 -0.83
N LEU A 663 1.84 27.93 0.51
CA LEU A 663 2.73 28.85 1.24
C LEU A 663 3.85 28.08 1.95
N LEU A 664 5.10 28.47 1.71
CA LEU A 664 6.27 28.08 2.52
C LEU A 664 6.79 29.31 3.28
N ASP A 665 6.68 29.33 4.60
CA ASP A 665 7.15 30.41 5.47
C ASP A 665 8.07 29.90 6.61
N GLY A 666 8.40 30.77 7.55
CA GLY A 666 9.20 30.45 8.74
C GLY A 666 10.68 30.83 8.64
N SER A 667 11.35 30.85 9.80
CA SER A 667 12.71 31.38 9.98
C SER A 667 13.85 30.38 9.74
N GLY A 668 13.55 29.10 9.52
CA GLY A 668 14.55 28.05 9.44
C GLY A 668 15.37 28.11 8.15
N ALA A 669 16.65 27.75 8.22
CA ALA A 669 17.52 27.70 7.04
C ALA A 669 17.05 26.64 6.03
N LEU A 670 17.22 26.92 4.73
CA LEU A 670 17.00 25.95 3.65
C LEU A 670 18.37 25.55 3.08
N THR A 671 18.86 24.38 3.49
CA THR A 671 20.11 23.81 3.02
C THR A 671 19.83 22.91 1.81
N ARG A 672 20.56 23.12 0.72
CA ARG A 672 20.38 22.41 -0.55
C ARG A 672 21.71 21.81 -1.00
N SER A 673 21.70 20.56 -1.46
CA SER A 673 22.86 19.91 -2.08
C SER A 673 22.42 18.99 -3.22
N GLY A 674 23.29 18.73 -4.19
CA GLY A 674 23.04 17.75 -5.25
C GLY A 674 22.02 18.17 -6.32
N SER A 675 21.96 19.45 -6.70
CA SER A 675 21.09 19.98 -7.78
C SER A 675 19.59 19.99 -7.47
N VAL A 676 19.20 20.76 -6.45
CA VAL A 676 17.80 20.93 -6.03
C VAL A 676 17.03 21.84 -6.99
N VAL A 677 15.86 21.43 -7.47
CA VAL A 677 14.96 22.33 -8.22
C VAL A 677 13.91 22.92 -7.29
N VAL A 678 13.87 24.25 -7.19
CA VAL A 678 12.78 25.00 -6.54
C VAL A 678 11.74 25.35 -7.59
N SER A 679 10.52 24.86 -7.44
CA SER A 679 9.45 25.02 -8.43
C SER A 679 8.09 25.36 -7.84
N GLY A 680 7.10 25.62 -8.70
CA GLY A 680 5.70 25.82 -8.33
C GLY A 680 5.22 27.26 -8.50
N GLY A 681 3.89 27.43 -8.42
CA GLY A 681 3.21 28.71 -8.62
C GLY A 681 2.86 29.48 -7.34
N GLY A 682 3.34 29.02 -6.18
CA GLY A 682 2.93 29.47 -4.87
C GLY A 682 3.78 30.61 -4.30
N HIS A 683 3.82 30.66 -2.96
CA HIS A 683 4.49 31.71 -2.20
C HIS A 683 5.61 31.16 -1.30
N ILE A 684 6.83 31.67 -1.48
CA ILE A 684 7.98 31.41 -0.60
C ILE A 684 8.27 32.68 0.21
N ALA A 685 7.81 32.70 1.46
CA ALA A 685 7.94 33.83 2.39
C ALA A 685 9.18 33.71 3.28
N LYS A 686 10.34 33.35 2.70
CA LYS A 686 11.61 33.27 3.42
C LYS A 686 12.81 33.51 2.50
N PRO A 687 14.00 33.87 3.04
CA PRO A 687 15.19 34.07 2.23
C PRO A 687 15.57 32.80 1.46
N LEU A 688 16.02 32.96 0.23
CA LEU A 688 16.44 31.85 -0.62
C LEU A 688 17.62 32.28 -1.50
N THR A 689 18.62 31.40 -1.57
CA THR A 689 19.76 31.52 -2.48
C THR A 689 19.56 30.53 -3.62
N ILE A 690 19.86 30.93 -4.86
CA ILE A 690 19.98 30.06 -6.03
C ILE A 690 21.43 30.11 -6.51
N ASP A 691 22.15 29.00 -6.41
CA ASP A 691 23.58 28.83 -6.68
C ASP A 691 23.85 27.47 -7.35
N ALA A 692 25.13 27.08 -7.49
CA ALA A 692 25.61 25.82 -8.04
C ALA A 692 24.83 24.55 -7.66
N SER A 693 24.18 24.53 -6.49
CA SER A 693 23.39 23.37 -6.03
C SER A 693 21.88 23.51 -6.29
N SER A 694 21.45 24.45 -7.13
CA SER A 694 20.02 24.69 -7.38
C SER A 694 19.64 25.33 -8.71
N ALA A 695 18.41 25.00 -9.13
CA ALA A 695 17.68 25.72 -10.15
C ALA A 695 16.36 26.28 -9.60
N LEU A 696 15.93 27.43 -10.12
CA LEU A 696 14.58 27.96 -9.94
C LEU A 696 13.75 27.69 -11.21
N ALA A 697 12.52 27.20 -11.05
CA ALA A 697 11.59 26.90 -12.14
C ALA A 697 10.18 27.42 -11.78
N PRO A 698 9.86 28.69 -12.12
CA PRO A 698 8.59 29.30 -11.73
C PRO A 698 7.38 28.58 -12.34
N GLY A 699 6.28 28.49 -11.60
CA GLY A 699 5.03 27.93 -12.14
C GLY A 699 4.96 26.40 -12.20
N ASN A 700 3.94 25.90 -12.90
CA ASN A 700 3.71 24.48 -13.23
C ASN A 700 3.51 24.37 -14.76
N GLY A 701 4.51 24.79 -15.51
CA GLY A 701 4.33 25.37 -16.85
C GLY A 701 4.34 26.91 -16.75
N LEU A 702 4.00 27.59 -17.85
CA LEU A 702 3.87 29.05 -17.92
C LEU A 702 3.19 29.63 -16.69
N GLY A 703 3.92 30.38 -15.86
CA GLY A 703 3.37 30.86 -14.60
C GLY A 703 4.28 31.79 -13.81
N SER A 704 3.97 31.92 -12.53
CA SER A 704 4.73 32.81 -11.65
C SER A 704 4.93 32.22 -10.27
N ILE A 705 6.08 32.51 -9.67
CA ILE A 705 6.33 32.24 -8.24
C ILE A 705 6.53 33.56 -7.49
N THR A 706 6.01 33.64 -6.26
CA THR A 706 6.13 34.86 -5.43
C THR A 706 7.07 34.62 -4.26
N MET A 707 8.01 35.54 -4.00
CA MET A 707 9.04 35.43 -2.98
C MET A 707 9.08 36.70 -2.10
N THR A 708 8.73 36.62 -0.81
CA THR A 708 8.74 37.80 0.07
C THR A 708 10.07 38.03 0.77
N GLY A 709 10.83 36.96 1.03
CA GLY A 709 12.18 37.08 1.62
C GLY A 709 13.20 37.62 0.63
N ASN A 710 14.32 38.15 1.14
CA ASN A 710 15.46 38.54 0.31
C ASN A 710 16.00 37.34 -0.48
N GLN A 711 16.32 37.58 -1.74
CA GLN A 711 16.82 36.56 -2.66
C GLN A 711 18.29 36.80 -2.97
N THR A 712 19.03 35.73 -3.23
CA THR A 712 20.42 35.80 -3.73
C THR A 712 20.58 34.89 -4.93
N TRP A 713 21.03 35.42 -6.06
CA TRP A 713 21.36 34.63 -7.25
C TRP A 713 22.88 34.62 -7.41
N GLY A 714 23.47 33.47 -7.10
CA GLY A 714 24.91 33.27 -7.01
C GLY A 714 25.51 32.47 -8.17
N PRO A 715 26.84 32.29 -8.15
CA PRO A 715 27.57 31.52 -9.15
C PRO A 715 26.94 30.15 -9.45
N ASP A 716 26.89 29.80 -10.73
CA ASP A 716 26.42 28.52 -11.26
C ASP A 716 24.97 28.16 -10.90
N GLY A 717 24.19 29.13 -10.41
CA GLY A 717 22.75 28.99 -10.24
C GLY A 717 22.01 29.04 -11.57
N HIS A 718 20.86 28.37 -11.63
CA HIS A 718 20.03 28.29 -12.84
C HIS A 718 18.63 28.87 -12.62
N LEU A 719 18.12 29.58 -13.62
CA LEU A 719 16.69 29.87 -13.77
C LEU A 719 16.19 29.20 -15.04
N ARG A 720 15.24 28.27 -14.91
CA ARG A 720 14.47 27.74 -16.03
C ARG A 720 13.37 28.74 -16.34
N PHE A 721 13.34 29.20 -17.59
CA PHE A 721 12.47 30.29 -18.02
C PHE A 721 11.68 29.87 -19.25
N GLU A 722 10.39 29.62 -19.05
CA GLU A 722 9.48 29.21 -20.12
C GLU A 722 8.86 30.43 -20.82
N ILE A 723 8.77 30.36 -22.16
CA ILE A 723 8.24 31.45 -23.01
C ILE A 723 7.19 30.87 -23.96
N GLY A 724 5.98 31.40 -23.92
CA GLY A 724 4.87 31.09 -24.83
C GLY A 724 4.55 32.18 -25.86
N GLY A 725 4.94 33.42 -25.56
CA GLY A 725 4.78 34.58 -26.44
C GLY A 725 5.26 35.88 -25.79
N GLU A 726 5.10 37.01 -26.48
CA GLU A 726 5.30 38.33 -25.90
C GLU A 726 4.29 38.56 -24.75
N GLY A 727 4.81 38.91 -23.56
CA GLY A 727 3.98 39.03 -22.35
C GLY A 727 3.44 37.71 -21.77
N VAL A 728 3.71 36.58 -22.42
CA VAL A 728 3.32 35.23 -21.97
C VAL A 728 4.59 34.43 -21.72
N SER A 729 5.17 34.61 -20.53
CA SER A 729 6.36 33.91 -20.06
C SER A 729 6.25 33.63 -18.58
N ASP A 730 7.19 32.85 -18.06
CA ASP A 730 7.38 32.75 -16.63
C ASP A 730 7.69 34.11 -16.00
N SER A 731 7.46 34.22 -14.70
CA SER A 731 7.90 35.38 -13.91
C SER A 731 8.23 35.02 -12.46
N VAL A 732 9.24 35.70 -11.92
CA VAL A 732 9.57 35.65 -10.49
C VAL A 732 9.22 36.99 -9.85
N ASN A 733 8.27 37.00 -8.91
CA ASN A 733 7.84 38.21 -8.22
C ASN A 733 8.48 38.26 -6.84
N ILE A 734 9.45 39.15 -6.63
CA ILE A 734 10.21 39.28 -5.39
C ILE A 734 9.74 40.54 -4.66
N SER A 735 9.18 40.40 -3.46
CA SER A 735 8.84 41.55 -2.62
C SER A 735 10.04 42.07 -1.81
N GLY A 736 10.98 41.18 -1.47
CA GLY A 736 12.26 41.52 -0.85
C GLY A 736 13.28 42.12 -1.83
N ALA A 737 14.52 42.26 -1.38
CA ALA A 737 15.64 42.65 -2.25
C ALA A 737 16.21 41.42 -2.99
N LEU A 738 16.74 41.64 -4.20
CA LEU A 738 17.51 40.64 -4.95
C LEU A 738 18.98 41.05 -5.02
N ALA A 739 19.86 40.23 -4.44
CA ALA A 739 21.30 40.36 -4.58
C ALA A 739 21.82 39.43 -5.67
N LEU A 740 22.50 39.99 -6.68
CA LEU A 740 23.19 39.23 -7.70
C LEU A 740 24.66 39.10 -7.30
N THR A 741 25.11 37.88 -7.02
CA THR A 741 26.49 37.60 -6.54
C THR A 741 27.29 36.74 -7.52
N ALA A 742 26.69 36.33 -8.64
CA ALA A 742 27.40 35.74 -9.77
C ALA A 742 28.40 36.75 -10.37
N THR A 743 29.40 36.25 -11.08
CA THR A 743 30.47 37.07 -11.69
C THR A 743 30.70 36.65 -13.14
N ALA A 744 31.44 37.43 -13.91
CA ALA A 744 31.81 37.05 -15.28
C ALA A 744 32.58 35.71 -15.36
N ALA A 745 33.34 35.37 -14.31
CA ALA A 745 34.08 34.11 -14.24
C ALA A 745 33.17 32.92 -13.90
N ASN A 746 32.21 33.11 -12.98
CA ASN A 746 31.25 32.09 -12.55
C ASN A 746 29.83 32.67 -12.66
N ARG A 747 29.18 32.36 -13.78
CA ARG A 747 27.96 33.03 -14.25
C ARG A 747 26.69 32.40 -13.66
N PHE A 748 25.61 33.17 -13.64
CA PHE A 748 24.25 32.66 -13.42
C PHE A 748 23.63 32.31 -14.78
N PHE A 749 22.91 31.19 -14.87
CA PHE A 749 22.37 30.66 -16.11
C PHE A 749 20.87 30.92 -16.23
N ILE A 750 20.45 31.39 -17.40
CA ILE A 750 19.04 31.46 -17.81
C ILE A 750 18.82 30.37 -18.86
N ASP A 751 18.14 29.29 -18.48
CA ASP A 751 17.82 28.17 -19.36
C ASP A 751 16.46 28.41 -20.03
N LEU A 752 16.47 28.72 -21.32
CA LEU A 752 15.26 29.02 -22.08
C LEU A 752 14.54 27.74 -22.51
N GLN A 753 13.21 27.75 -22.36
CA GLN A 753 12.33 26.72 -22.88
C GLN A 753 11.16 27.36 -23.64
N SER A 754 11.07 27.12 -24.95
CA SER A 754 9.96 27.63 -25.76
C SER A 754 8.75 26.69 -25.67
N LEU A 755 7.57 27.26 -25.44
CA LEU A 755 6.30 26.56 -25.41
C LEU A 755 5.34 27.16 -26.46
N THR A 756 4.39 26.36 -26.91
CA THR A 756 3.20 26.85 -27.62
C THR A 756 2.28 27.57 -26.64
N LEU A 757 1.28 28.29 -27.14
CA LEU A 757 0.23 28.90 -26.29
C LEU A 757 -0.57 27.88 -25.47
N SER A 758 -0.56 26.60 -25.86
CA SER A 758 -1.20 25.52 -25.09
C SER A 758 -0.27 24.90 -24.03
N GLY A 759 0.92 25.46 -23.80
CA GLY A 759 1.89 24.99 -22.81
C GLY A 759 2.68 23.74 -23.22
N ALA A 760 2.63 23.33 -24.48
CA ALA A 760 3.42 22.20 -24.98
C ALA A 760 4.78 22.67 -25.52
N ALA A 761 5.81 21.83 -25.47
CA ALA A 761 7.10 22.16 -26.08
C ALA A 761 6.94 22.44 -27.59
N GLY A 762 7.44 23.59 -28.04
CA GLY A 762 7.29 24.03 -29.43
C GLY A 762 7.68 25.50 -29.62
N PRO A 763 7.58 26.01 -30.86
CA PRO A 763 7.97 27.38 -31.16
C PRO A 763 7.05 28.39 -30.45
N VAL A 764 7.66 29.45 -29.93
CA VAL A 764 6.99 30.65 -29.44
C VAL A 764 6.21 31.27 -30.60
N HIS A 765 4.91 31.47 -30.41
CA HIS A 765 3.97 31.66 -31.53
C HIS A 765 4.15 32.98 -32.30
N ASP A 766 4.62 34.03 -31.63
CA ASP A 766 4.79 35.40 -32.14
C ASP A 766 6.26 35.81 -32.31
N PHE A 767 7.19 34.92 -31.95
CA PHE A 767 8.62 35.20 -32.06
C PHE A 767 9.12 35.11 -33.50
N ASN A 768 9.87 36.14 -33.90
CA ASN A 768 10.56 36.21 -35.17
C ASN A 768 12.04 36.57 -34.92
N GLY A 769 12.99 35.75 -35.37
CA GLY A 769 14.43 35.98 -35.14
C GLY A 769 14.99 37.29 -35.70
N TYR A 770 14.21 38.05 -36.47
CA TYR A 770 14.60 39.34 -37.05
C TYR A 770 14.00 40.57 -36.34
N GLY A 771 13.17 40.37 -35.31
CA GLY A 771 12.66 41.44 -34.46
C GLY A 771 13.38 41.48 -33.11
N ASP A 772 13.33 42.62 -32.44
CA ASP A 772 13.78 42.74 -31.05
C ASP A 772 12.62 42.37 -30.12
N PHE A 773 12.93 41.60 -29.07
CA PHE A 773 11.94 41.15 -28.09
C PHE A 773 12.47 41.33 -26.67
N SER A 774 11.57 41.50 -25.71
CA SER A 774 11.95 41.49 -24.30
C SER A 774 10.90 40.85 -23.41
N TRP A 775 11.35 40.05 -22.44
CA TRP A 775 10.53 39.39 -21.44
C TRP A 775 11.05 39.71 -20.05
N ARG A 776 10.15 40.09 -19.14
CA ARG A 776 10.53 40.31 -17.74
C ARG A 776 10.77 38.97 -17.08
N ILE A 777 11.99 38.77 -16.58
CA ILE A 777 12.41 37.57 -15.85
C ILE A 777 11.91 37.64 -14.41
N CYS A 778 12.23 38.74 -13.74
CA CYS A 778 11.78 38.98 -12.38
C CYS A 778 11.60 40.46 -12.09
N THR A 779 10.84 40.75 -11.04
CA THR A 779 10.73 42.08 -10.43
C THR A 779 11.10 41.97 -8.95
N ALA A 780 11.85 42.93 -8.41
CA ALA A 780 12.23 42.97 -7.00
C ALA A 780 11.89 44.31 -6.37
N SER A 781 10.79 44.41 -5.62
CA SER A 781 10.35 45.69 -5.04
C SER A 781 11.26 46.23 -3.94
N GLY A 782 12.08 45.37 -3.32
CA GLY A 782 13.15 45.79 -2.41
C GLY A 782 14.45 46.22 -3.11
N GLY A 783 14.47 46.26 -4.45
CA GLY A 783 15.62 46.63 -5.27
C GLY A 783 16.48 45.45 -5.73
N ILE A 784 17.25 45.67 -6.80
CA ILE A 784 18.23 44.74 -7.35
C ILE A 784 19.63 45.33 -7.18
N THR A 785 20.58 44.56 -6.64
CA THR A 785 21.98 44.97 -6.46
C THR A 785 22.94 43.98 -7.11
N GLY A 786 24.15 44.43 -7.46
CA GLY A 786 25.20 43.56 -8.03
C GLY A 786 25.01 43.18 -9.51
N PHE A 787 24.16 43.89 -10.25
CA PHE A 787 23.94 43.59 -11.67
C PHE A 787 25.18 43.89 -12.53
N ASP A 788 25.64 42.86 -13.25
CA ASP A 788 26.60 42.93 -14.34
C ASP A 788 26.09 42.02 -15.47
N PRO A 789 25.86 42.52 -16.70
CA PRO A 789 25.41 41.69 -17.81
C PRO A 789 26.37 40.53 -18.13
N ALA A 790 27.68 40.70 -17.88
CA ALA A 790 28.66 39.63 -18.10
C ALA A 790 28.56 38.49 -17.07
N ALA A 791 27.90 38.71 -15.94
CA ALA A 791 27.65 37.70 -14.92
C ALA A 791 26.53 36.71 -15.30
N PHE A 792 25.87 36.89 -16.44
CA PHE A 792 24.81 36.01 -16.93
C PHE A 792 25.22 35.23 -18.18
N SER A 793 24.68 34.01 -18.31
CA SER A 793 24.74 33.21 -19.53
C SER A 793 23.34 32.76 -19.90
N VAL A 794 22.92 33.01 -21.14
CA VAL A 794 21.64 32.52 -21.64
C VAL A 794 21.86 31.24 -22.44
N ASN A 795 21.25 30.15 -21.98
CA ASN A 795 21.27 28.86 -22.65
C ASN A 795 20.02 28.72 -23.51
N THR A 796 20.21 28.68 -24.83
CA THR A 796 19.13 28.64 -25.83
C THR A 796 18.77 27.23 -26.30
N ALA A 797 19.33 26.18 -25.70
CA ALA A 797 19.15 24.80 -26.17
C ALA A 797 17.68 24.34 -26.19
N GLY A 798 16.85 24.86 -25.28
CA GLY A 798 15.40 24.58 -25.24
C GLY A 798 14.53 25.58 -26.02
N PHE A 799 15.12 26.54 -26.73
CA PHE A 799 14.39 27.54 -27.53
C PHE A 799 14.36 27.12 -29.00
N THR A 800 13.18 26.77 -29.50
CA THR A 800 13.05 26.07 -30.79
C THR A 800 12.91 26.97 -32.02
N ASN A 801 12.54 28.25 -31.86
CA ASN A 801 12.49 29.18 -32.99
C ASN A 801 13.89 29.46 -33.54
N SER A 802 14.00 29.70 -34.85
CA SER A 802 15.26 30.12 -35.47
C SER A 802 15.71 31.49 -34.97
N LEU A 803 17.01 31.61 -34.64
CA LEU A 803 17.60 32.83 -34.12
C LEU A 803 18.48 33.51 -35.20
N ALA A 804 18.27 34.82 -35.43
CA ALA A 804 19.13 35.68 -36.24
C ALA A 804 19.68 36.86 -35.41
N GLY A 805 19.92 36.61 -34.13
CA GLY A 805 20.17 37.59 -33.08
C GLY A 805 20.65 36.91 -31.81
N ASN A 806 20.95 37.69 -30.78
CA ASN A 806 21.48 37.19 -29.52
C ASN A 806 20.58 37.55 -28.35
N PHE A 807 20.53 36.67 -27.35
CA PHE A 807 19.93 36.96 -26.06
C PHE A 807 20.94 37.59 -25.10
N SER A 808 20.46 38.50 -24.27
CA SER A 808 21.19 39.13 -23.17
C SER A 808 20.25 39.40 -21.99
N VAL A 809 20.81 39.71 -20.83
CA VAL A 809 20.05 40.10 -19.64
C VAL A 809 20.32 41.57 -19.36
N ALA A 810 19.27 42.34 -19.10
CA ALA A 810 19.32 43.76 -18.80
C ALA A 810 18.58 44.09 -17.50
N LEU A 811 19.02 45.12 -16.79
CA LEU A 811 18.31 45.71 -15.66
C LEU A 811 17.53 46.94 -16.13
N ARG A 812 16.21 46.98 -15.90
CA ARG A 812 15.34 48.12 -16.21
C ARG A 812 14.56 48.51 -14.97
N GLY A 813 15.01 49.55 -14.26
CA GLY A 813 14.40 49.93 -12.98
C GLY A 813 14.60 48.84 -11.92
N GLN A 814 13.51 48.21 -11.47
CA GLN A 814 13.53 47.10 -10.52
C GLN A 814 13.29 45.72 -11.17
N ASP A 815 13.37 45.66 -12.50
CA ASP A 815 13.09 44.46 -13.27
C ASP A 815 14.36 43.94 -13.95
N LEU A 816 14.61 42.64 -13.81
CA LEU A 816 15.52 41.91 -14.69
C LEU A 816 14.76 41.47 -15.94
N VAL A 817 15.32 41.75 -17.09
CA VAL A 817 14.66 41.58 -18.40
C VAL A 817 15.57 40.78 -19.31
N LEU A 818 15.04 39.70 -19.88
CA LEU A 818 15.64 38.98 -20.99
C LEU A 818 15.41 39.80 -22.25
N VAL A 819 16.47 40.12 -22.99
CA VAL A 819 16.42 40.93 -24.21
C VAL A 819 16.98 40.11 -25.35
N TYR A 820 16.20 39.99 -26.43
CA TYR A 820 16.67 39.49 -27.71
C TYR A 820 16.90 40.66 -28.65
N THR A 821 18.09 40.71 -29.26
CA THR A 821 18.47 41.73 -30.24
C THR A 821 18.83 41.09 -31.56
N ALA A 822 18.10 41.44 -32.62
CA ALA A 822 18.35 40.94 -33.96
C ALA A 822 19.65 41.53 -34.56
N THR A 823 20.46 40.73 -35.24
CA THR A 823 21.78 41.18 -35.76
C THR A 823 21.74 41.82 -37.14
N SER A 824 20.61 41.75 -37.85
CA SER A 824 20.18 42.61 -38.96
C SER A 824 19.07 41.86 -39.74
N SER A 825 18.12 42.61 -40.30
CA SER A 825 17.10 42.04 -41.17
C SER A 825 17.75 41.54 -42.48
N PRO A 826 17.40 40.36 -43.01
CA PRO A 826 17.87 39.86 -44.30
C PRO A 826 17.30 40.65 -45.49
N ASN A 827 16.59 41.76 -45.26
CA ASN A 827 16.02 42.58 -46.33
C ASN A 827 16.89 43.83 -46.59
N PRO A 828 17.82 43.79 -47.57
CA PRO A 828 18.48 45.01 -48.05
C PRO A 828 17.43 46.01 -48.55
N SER A 829 17.71 47.32 -48.41
CA SER A 829 16.90 48.35 -49.07
C SER A 829 16.92 48.13 -50.59
N PHE A 830 15.92 48.66 -51.33
CA PHE A 830 15.93 48.56 -52.81
C PHE A 830 17.26 49.05 -53.39
N THR A 831 17.80 50.15 -52.86
CA THR A 831 19.11 50.71 -53.27
C THR A 831 20.26 49.74 -53.01
N THR A 832 20.27 49.04 -51.89
CA THR A 832 21.31 48.06 -51.53
C THR A 832 21.20 46.79 -52.37
N TRP A 833 19.99 46.36 -52.69
CA TRP A 833 19.73 45.22 -53.58
C TRP A 833 20.06 45.56 -55.05
N ALA A 834 19.65 46.74 -55.53
CA ALA A 834 19.90 47.18 -56.90
C ALA A 834 21.40 47.40 -57.18
N ALA A 835 22.21 47.68 -56.14
CA ALA A 835 23.66 47.80 -56.26
C ALA A 835 24.35 46.50 -56.71
N SER A 836 23.71 45.33 -56.57
CA SER A 836 24.23 44.06 -57.09
C SER A 836 23.88 43.80 -58.56
N LEU A 837 23.08 44.67 -59.20
CA LEU A 837 22.70 44.57 -60.61
C LEU A 837 23.73 45.28 -61.52
N PRO A 838 23.80 44.93 -62.82
CA PRO A 838 24.68 45.57 -63.78
C PRO A 838 24.55 47.10 -63.77
N ALA A 839 25.69 47.80 -63.86
CA ALA A 839 25.72 49.26 -63.90
C ALA A 839 24.95 49.77 -65.13
N GLY A 840 23.98 50.66 -64.91
CA GLY A 840 23.09 51.17 -65.96
C GLY A 840 21.71 50.50 -66.02
N SER A 841 21.47 49.44 -65.23
CA SER A 841 20.20 48.70 -65.17
C SER A 841 19.67 48.59 -63.72
N GLN A 842 19.91 49.60 -62.88
CA GLN A 842 19.61 49.57 -61.43
C GLN A 842 18.32 50.32 -61.05
N GLY A 843 17.66 50.95 -62.02
CA GLY A 843 16.43 51.68 -61.85
C GLY A 843 15.26 50.75 -61.49
N PRO A 844 14.26 51.23 -60.72
CA PRO A 844 13.06 50.46 -60.37
C PRO A 844 12.28 49.90 -61.57
N ALA A 845 12.31 50.60 -62.70
CA ALA A 845 11.63 50.21 -63.93
C ALA A 845 12.52 49.45 -64.92
N ASP A 846 13.82 49.35 -64.63
CA ASP A 846 14.76 48.60 -65.46
C ASP A 846 14.49 47.10 -65.28
N ASP A 847 14.91 46.30 -66.24
CA ASP A 847 14.78 44.84 -66.27
C ASP A 847 16.17 44.30 -66.58
N ALA A 848 16.93 43.99 -65.53
CA ALA A 848 18.38 43.77 -65.63
C ALA A 848 18.75 42.41 -66.24
N ASP A 849 17.85 41.42 -66.18
CA ASP A 849 18.04 40.10 -66.79
C ASP A 849 17.19 39.86 -68.05
N HIS A 850 16.41 40.86 -68.45
CA HIS A 850 15.60 40.91 -69.67
C HIS A 850 14.52 39.83 -69.74
N ASP A 851 13.96 39.44 -68.60
CA ASP A 851 12.91 38.42 -68.53
C ASP A 851 11.48 38.99 -68.58
N GLY A 852 11.36 40.32 -68.66
CA GLY A 852 10.10 41.06 -68.72
C GLY A 852 9.58 41.48 -67.34
N VAL A 853 10.30 41.21 -66.26
CA VAL A 853 9.95 41.63 -64.89
C VAL A 853 10.87 42.76 -64.43
N SER A 854 10.30 43.93 -64.16
CA SER A 854 11.10 45.06 -63.67
C SER A 854 11.75 44.76 -62.32
N ASN A 855 12.95 45.28 -62.10
CA ASN A 855 13.72 45.24 -60.86
C ASN A 855 12.90 45.54 -59.60
N LEU A 856 11.96 46.49 -59.63
CA LEU A 856 11.11 46.78 -58.47
C LEU A 856 10.16 45.63 -58.13
N VAL A 857 9.61 44.97 -59.15
CA VAL A 857 8.74 43.80 -58.98
C VAL A 857 9.57 42.63 -58.45
N GLU A 858 10.77 42.42 -58.98
CA GLU A 858 11.66 41.37 -58.53
C GLU A 858 12.15 41.56 -57.10
N PHE A 859 12.59 42.78 -56.78
CA PHE A 859 12.88 43.18 -55.42
C PHE A 859 11.68 42.90 -54.53
N SER A 860 10.49 43.37 -54.89
CA SER A 860 9.29 43.24 -54.06
C SER A 860 8.83 41.79 -53.88
N LEU A 861 9.03 40.92 -54.88
CA LEU A 861 8.76 39.48 -54.81
C LEU A 861 9.91 38.68 -54.18
N GLY A 862 11.08 39.28 -54.00
CA GLY A 862 12.28 38.60 -53.53
C GLY A 862 12.87 37.62 -54.54
N THR A 863 12.75 37.90 -55.84
CA THR A 863 13.41 37.15 -56.93
C THR A 863 14.75 37.80 -57.28
N SER A 864 15.50 37.21 -58.21
CA SER A 864 16.87 37.60 -58.53
C SER A 864 16.92 38.38 -59.84
N GLY A 865 17.21 39.68 -59.81
CA GLY A 865 17.30 40.49 -61.03
C GLY A 865 18.54 40.34 -61.89
N THR A 866 19.29 39.26 -61.67
CA THR A 866 20.40 38.86 -62.53
C THR A 866 20.18 37.48 -63.14
N ALA A 867 19.03 36.85 -62.92
CA ALA A 867 18.80 35.46 -63.31
C ALA A 867 17.36 35.27 -63.79
N VAL A 868 17.26 35.02 -65.11
CA VAL A 868 16.00 34.72 -65.80
C VAL A 868 15.19 33.67 -65.02
N ASN A 869 13.93 33.98 -64.70
CA ASN A 869 13.08 33.10 -63.90
C ASN A 869 12.81 31.75 -64.62
N ALA A 870 13.43 30.67 -64.15
CA ALA A 870 13.54 29.37 -64.85
C ALA A 870 12.21 28.62 -65.14
N ASP A 871 11.11 28.97 -64.48
CA ASP A 871 9.82 28.26 -64.56
C ASP A 871 8.67 29.08 -65.17
N GLY A 872 8.99 30.19 -65.86
CA GLY A 872 8.02 31.21 -66.26
C GLY A 872 7.63 32.14 -65.12
N SER A 873 6.83 33.16 -65.44
CA SER A 873 6.53 34.30 -64.54
C SER A 873 6.19 33.84 -63.10
N PRO A 874 6.75 34.47 -62.05
CA PRO A 874 6.40 34.20 -60.64
C PRO A 874 4.94 34.53 -60.30
N LEU A 875 4.20 35.06 -61.28
CA LEU A 875 2.78 35.35 -61.27
C LEU A 875 2.05 34.37 -62.20
N ARG A 876 1.15 33.55 -61.64
CA ARG A 876 0.28 32.67 -62.41
C ARG A 876 -1.16 33.16 -62.33
N ILE A 877 -1.74 33.45 -63.49
CA ILE A 877 -3.15 33.82 -63.63
C ILE A 877 -3.88 32.63 -64.24
N ARG A 878 -4.96 32.19 -63.60
CA ARG A 878 -5.85 31.17 -64.15
C ARG A 878 -7.31 31.47 -63.85
N ARG A 879 -8.20 30.84 -64.59
CA ARG A 879 -9.65 30.88 -64.34
C ARG A 879 -10.08 29.55 -63.76
N GLU A 880 -10.93 29.59 -62.74
CA GLU A 880 -11.54 28.42 -62.13
C GLU A 880 -13.05 28.61 -62.06
N THR A 881 -13.82 27.53 -62.07
CA THR A 881 -15.26 27.58 -61.80
C THR A 881 -15.51 26.78 -60.53
N THR A 882 -16.14 27.39 -59.54
CA THR A 882 -16.50 26.73 -58.28
C THR A 882 -17.97 27.03 -58.03
N GLU A 883 -18.78 25.98 -57.87
CA GLU A 883 -20.23 26.07 -57.62
C GLU A 883 -21.00 26.92 -58.65
N GLY A 884 -20.59 26.88 -59.91
CA GLY A 884 -21.24 27.63 -61.01
C GLY A 884 -20.84 29.10 -61.13
N ILE A 885 -19.99 29.61 -60.25
CA ILE A 885 -19.43 30.98 -60.32
C ILE A 885 -18.00 30.90 -60.89
N GLY A 886 -17.75 31.69 -61.94
CA GLY A 886 -16.40 31.88 -62.47
C GLY A 886 -15.56 32.69 -61.49
N HIS A 887 -14.33 32.25 -61.25
CA HIS A 887 -13.35 32.93 -60.42
C HIS A 887 -12.11 33.20 -61.25
N SER A 888 -11.59 34.41 -61.11
CA SER A 888 -10.24 34.71 -61.55
C SER A 888 -9.28 34.52 -60.38
N VAL A 889 -8.22 33.77 -60.64
CA VAL A 889 -7.28 33.31 -59.61
C VAL A 889 -5.88 33.79 -59.95
N LEU A 890 -5.28 34.51 -59.01
CA LEU A 890 -3.87 34.89 -59.06
C LEU A 890 -3.09 34.10 -58.01
N GLU A 891 -2.00 33.48 -58.44
CA GLU A 891 -1.02 32.82 -57.58
C GLU A 891 0.35 33.46 -57.71
N PHE A 892 1.00 33.75 -56.58
CA PHE A 892 2.37 34.26 -56.55
C PHE A 892 3.05 33.91 -55.23
N SER A 893 4.37 33.98 -55.18
CA SER A 893 5.15 33.72 -53.96
C SER A 893 5.97 34.94 -53.57
N VAL A 894 5.95 35.29 -52.28
CA VAL A 894 6.70 36.44 -51.72
C VAL A 894 7.73 35.96 -50.69
N ALA A 895 8.75 36.77 -50.42
CA ALA A 895 9.70 36.51 -49.34
C ALA A 895 9.05 36.71 -47.96
N GLU A 896 9.48 35.92 -46.97
CA GLU A 896 8.98 35.97 -45.59
C GLU A 896 10.12 36.38 -44.60
N PRO A 897 9.93 37.43 -43.78
CA PRO A 897 8.78 38.32 -43.73
C PRO A 897 8.69 39.26 -44.95
N PHE A 898 7.46 39.68 -45.29
CA PHE A 898 7.21 40.61 -46.39
C PHE A 898 7.97 41.94 -46.20
N ARG A 899 8.52 42.49 -47.29
CA ARG A 899 9.47 43.59 -47.22
C ARG A 899 8.87 44.87 -46.58
N PRO A 900 9.47 45.41 -45.51
CA PRO A 900 9.00 46.65 -44.90
C PRO A 900 9.06 47.84 -45.88
N GLY A 901 8.05 48.70 -45.85
CA GLY A 901 7.96 49.88 -46.73
C GLY A 901 7.48 49.59 -48.15
N VAL A 902 7.25 48.33 -48.54
CA VAL A 902 6.59 47.98 -49.79
C VAL A 902 5.08 47.91 -49.59
N VAL A 903 4.33 48.63 -50.42
CA VAL A 903 2.88 48.48 -50.55
C VAL A 903 2.59 47.66 -51.80
N ALA A 904 2.05 46.46 -51.62
CA ALA A 904 1.52 45.65 -52.70
C ALA A 904 0.04 45.91 -52.88
N GLN A 905 -0.39 46.14 -54.11
CA GLN A 905 -1.78 46.21 -54.52
C GLN A 905 -1.99 45.25 -55.68
N LEU A 906 -2.94 44.35 -55.52
CA LEU A 906 -3.46 43.57 -56.62
C LEU A 906 -4.67 44.29 -57.20
N LEU A 907 -4.61 44.61 -58.48
CA LEU A 907 -5.69 45.22 -59.23
C LEU A 907 -6.23 44.25 -60.28
N GLN A 908 -7.52 44.35 -60.57
CA GLN A 908 -8.15 43.68 -61.71
C GLN A 908 -8.93 44.69 -62.56
N SER A 909 -9.12 44.36 -63.83
CA SER A 909 -9.84 45.20 -64.78
C SER A 909 -10.44 44.36 -65.93
N PRO A 910 -11.60 44.78 -66.50
CA PRO A 910 -12.15 44.18 -67.70
C PRO A 910 -11.49 44.71 -69.00
N SER A 911 -10.81 45.86 -68.94
CA SER A 911 -10.09 46.49 -70.06
C SER A 911 -8.72 47.05 -69.62
N MET A 912 -7.90 47.55 -70.55
CA MET A 912 -6.59 48.16 -70.26
C MET A 912 -6.69 49.67 -69.95
N ASP A 913 -7.90 50.23 -69.89
CA ASP A 913 -8.12 51.67 -69.69
C ASP A 913 -7.70 52.09 -68.26
N SER A 914 -7.08 53.26 -68.12
CA SER A 914 -6.51 53.70 -66.84
C SER A 914 -7.55 53.85 -65.71
N GLY A 915 -8.83 54.08 -66.05
CA GLY A 915 -9.94 54.24 -65.11
C GLY A 915 -10.69 52.96 -64.72
N SER A 916 -10.43 51.82 -65.37
CA SER A 916 -11.19 50.58 -65.16
C SER A 916 -10.58 49.62 -64.13
N TRP A 917 -9.41 49.97 -63.57
CA TRP A 917 -8.69 49.15 -62.60
C TRP A 917 -9.23 49.32 -61.18
N ARG A 918 -9.57 48.21 -60.52
CA ARG A 918 -9.98 48.18 -59.11
C ARG A 918 -9.03 47.34 -58.27
N THR A 919 -8.66 47.81 -57.08
CA THR A 919 -7.87 47.03 -56.12
C THR A 919 -8.73 45.92 -55.51
N VAL A 920 -8.23 44.69 -55.54
CA VAL A 920 -8.89 43.50 -54.98
C VAL A 920 -8.13 42.86 -53.84
N ALA A 921 -6.84 43.16 -53.70
CA ALA A 921 -6.08 42.85 -52.50
C ALA A 921 -5.00 43.91 -52.27
N SER A 922 -4.65 44.19 -51.02
CA SER A 922 -3.51 45.04 -50.70
C SER A 922 -2.82 44.65 -49.40
N LYS A 923 -1.53 44.96 -49.30
CA LYS A 923 -0.72 44.76 -48.10
C LYS A 923 0.34 45.85 -48.01
N SER A 924 0.54 46.38 -46.82
CA SER A 924 1.55 47.40 -46.54
C SER A 924 2.53 46.86 -45.50
N GLY A 925 3.78 46.64 -45.91
CA GLY A 925 4.82 46.09 -45.04
C GLY A 925 4.39 44.77 -44.37
N PRO A 926 4.65 44.57 -43.07
CA PRO A 926 4.34 43.32 -42.39
C PRO A 926 2.85 43.09 -42.07
N ALA A 927 1.96 44.06 -42.37
CA ALA A 927 0.54 43.94 -42.03
C ALA A 927 -0.16 42.75 -42.74
N ALA A 928 -1.28 42.30 -42.19
CA ALA A 928 -2.12 41.29 -42.85
C ALA A 928 -2.62 41.80 -44.21
N TRP A 929 -2.81 40.90 -45.17
CA TRP A 929 -3.44 41.23 -46.44
C TRP A 929 -4.90 41.61 -46.24
N GLN A 930 -5.34 42.67 -46.92
CA GLN A 930 -6.75 43.05 -47.03
C GLN A 930 -7.23 42.67 -48.43
N SER A 931 -8.22 41.78 -48.57
CA SER A 931 -8.76 41.36 -49.86
C SER A 931 -10.27 41.46 -49.96
N LEU A 932 -10.76 41.74 -51.17
CA LEU A 932 -12.18 41.67 -51.56
C LEU A 932 -12.59 40.27 -52.05
N GLY A 933 -11.64 39.34 -52.18
CA GLY A 933 -11.85 37.94 -52.55
C GLY A 933 -11.29 36.96 -51.51
N ILE A 934 -11.38 35.66 -51.78
CA ILE A 934 -10.85 34.59 -50.92
C ILE A 934 -9.32 34.54 -51.07
N LEU A 935 -8.61 34.84 -49.98
CA LEU A 935 -7.16 34.76 -49.89
C LEU A 935 -6.76 33.47 -49.17
N THR A 936 -5.80 32.72 -49.73
CA THR A 936 -5.18 31.57 -49.06
C THR A 936 -3.67 31.75 -49.01
N GLU A 937 -3.10 31.54 -47.82
CA GLU A 937 -1.66 31.58 -47.57
C GLU A 937 -1.17 30.17 -47.22
N ALA A 938 -0.14 29.69 -47.92
CA ALA A 938 0.51 28.42 -47.57
C ALA A 938 1.53 28.61 -46.44
N THR A 939 1.86 27.53 -45.72
CA THR A 939 2.96 27.53 -44.75
C THR A 939 4.27 27.96 -45.43
N PRO A 940 5.05 28.88 -44.85
CA PRO A 940 6.34 29.29 -45.42
C PRO A 940 7.28 28.12 -45.65
N ALA A 941 7.90 28.04 -46.83
CA ALA A 941 8.89 27.02 -47.18
C ALA A 941 10.03 27.67 -47.98
N GLY A 942 11.28 27.37 -47.63
CA GLY A 942 12.46 27.93 -48.30
C GLY A 942 12.56 29.47 -48.22
N GLY A 943 12.06 30.09 -47.14
CA GLY A 943 12.07 31.55 -46.96
C GLY A 943 11.01 32.31 -47.77
N ARG A 944 10.08 31.60 -48.41
CA ARG A 944 8.99 32.18 -49.22
C ARG A 944 7.63 31.68 -48.78
N ARG A 945 6.59 32.49 -49.01
CA ARG A 945 5.19 32.16 -48.77
C ARG A 945 4.40 32.24 -50.06
N LYS A 946 3.71 31.15 -50.43
CA LYS A 946 2.82 31.12 -51.60
C LYS A 946 1.45 31.70 -51.24
N LEU A 947 0.95 32.57 -52.10
CA LEU A 947 -0.34 33.25 -51.99
C LEU A 947 -1.25 32.87 -53.15
N THR A 948 -2.53 32.68 -52.85
CA THR A 948 -3.58 32.50 -53.85
C THR A 948 -4.72 33.46 -53.54
N VAL A 949 -5.03 34.36 -54.49
CA VAL A 949 -6.18 35.26 -54.42
C VAL A 949 -7.23 34.79 -55.41
N ARG A 950 -8.41 34.41 -54.92
CA ARG A 950 -9.56 34.03 -55.75
C ARG A 950 -10.63 35.10 -55.65
N VAL A 951 -10.96 35.72 -56.78
CA VAL A 951 -11.98 36.77 -56.85
C VAL A 951 -13.16 36.28 -57.68
N PRO A 952 -14.40 36.28 -57.15
CA PRO A 952 -15.57 35.86 -57.91
C PRO A 952 -15.93 36.87 -59.01
N ASP A 953 -16.38 36.36 -60.15
CA ASP A 953 -16.98 37.17 -61.21
C ASP A 953 -18.31 37.76 -60.69
N ALA A 954 -18.43 39.09 -60.69
CA ALA A 954 -19.67 39.75 -60.27
C ALA A 954 -20.77 39.58 -61.34
N ALA A 955 -22.01 39.32 -60.90
CA ALA A 955 -23.14 39.09 -61.80
C ALA A 955 -23.41 40.33 -62.67
N GLY A 956 -23.29 40.17 -64.00
CA GLY A 956 -23.51 41.24 -64.98
C GLY A 956 -22.26 42.04 -65.35
N GLU A 957 -21.09 41.76 -64.77
CA GLU A 957 -19.84 42.40 -65.20
C GLU A 957 -19.12 41.58 -66.28
N PRO A 958 -18.46 42.24 -67.26
CA PRO A 958 -17.59 41.55 -68.20
C PRO A 958 -16.47 40.80 -67.45
N PRO A 959 -16.00 39.65 -67.98
CA PRO A 959 -14.94 38.88 -67.35
C PRO A 959 -13.73 39.78 -67.08
N GLN A 960 -13.22 39.78 -65.85
CA GLN A 960 -12.05 40.55 -65.48
C GLN A 960 -10.82 39.85 -66.07
N ARG A 961 -10.40 40.27 -67.27
CA ARG A 961 -9.38 39.60 -68.08
C ARG A 961 -7.96 40.08 -67.76
N PHE A 962 -7.82 41.19 -67.05
CA PHE A 962 -6.53 41.80 -66.79
C PHE A 962 -6.28 41.89 -65.28
N PHE A 963 -5.06 41.51 -64.88
CA PHE A 963 -4.58 41.61 -63.51
C PHE A 963 -3.29 42.42 -63.51
N GLN A 964 -3.14 43.26 -62.50
CA GLN A 964 -1.92 44.02 -62.29
C GLN A 964 -1.51 43.88 -60.83
N LEU A 965 -0.31 43.32 -60.60
CA LEU A 965 0.33 43.40 -59.30
C LEU A 965 1.19 44.67 -59.29
N ARG A 966 0.82 45.62 -58.44
CA ARG A 966 1.47 46.92 -58.32
C ARG A 966 2.21 46.98 -57.00
N PHE A 967 3.49 47.32 -57.06
CA PHE A 967 4.29 47.63 -55.88
C PHE A 967 4.59 49.11 -55.84
N ARG A 968 4.52 49.69 -54.64
CA ARG A 968 4.99 51.05 -54.37
C ARG A 968 5.98 50.98 -53.23
N ASN A 969 7.13 51.63 -53.41
CA ASN A 969 8.03 51.92 -52.30
C ASN A 969 7.45 53.10 -51.52
N GLY A 970 7.30 52.96 -50.20
CA GLY A 970 6.65 53.93 -49.32
C GLY A 970 7.54 55.09 -48.88
N LYS A 971 8.62 55.37 -49.61
CA LYS A 971 9.46 56.56 -49.42
C LYS A 971 9.45 57.43 -50.66
#